data_AF-A0A094EIK5-F1
#
_entry.id   AF-A0A094EIK5-F1
#
_cell.length_a   1.000
_cell.length_b   1.000
_cell.length_c   1.000
_cell.angle_alpha   90.00
_cell.angle_beta   90.00
_cell.angle_gamma   90.00
#
_symmetry.space_group_name_H-M   'P 1'
#
loop_
_entity.id
_entity.type
_entity.pdbx_description
1 polymer ?
#
loop_
_entity_poly.entity_id
_entity_poly.type
_entity_poly.pdbx_seq_one_letter_code
_entity_poly.pdbx_strand_id
1 'polypeptide(L)'
;MTDITPYFNEALKAHGARATAGVSLSMQHLDEFLKEAYRINSHIASLNEYLREIRQSYLSTTQPPRRQRQLAAENSRPKDKEWRYLTDRQRDEIDAETKQLLRELNYGIRNLADAEQLRQDTETTLIEKKYGTKLGALGNWAVGGIGQSKPPEQERAESRANTISTHRENVLWYLRQKLQQCGGLQAAMMETRIMREMEKNKSLLYKSKGGMTMEGGGSGEPPIPAFEYKGAAGRQVEEEYGKNVEDELTPEQLQLFEKENQNMVQHYEDTLNQVKTAQKSLVEISELQTQLVNNLATQSAHIDQLVADSFLTAENVGGGNKELKKASERRSTANVPIMAGKAAAAFFANSSPSSKSTSTTSTTSRPKERLQKIAAHMSQPQTTNFPQDAVPQAPEDPLFGLMAAYRADTFDKKVDLGIGAYRDDNAKPWVLPVVKKADEILRNDPALNHEYLPIAGLPDFTSAAAKVMLGADSPALKEKRVTSVQTISGTGACHLGGMFISRFYKPKPTIYLSNPTWANHNQIFTNAGLSIAQYPYFSASTKGLDFDGMKKTLQEAPDQAVILLHACAHNPTGVDPTQEQWKEIASIMRAKNQFPFFDSAYQGFASGDLAKDAWAVRYFVEQGFEMCLAQSFAKNLGLYGERAGCFHFITSPASDATQTISRIASQLAILQRSEISNPPAYGARIASTILNDAGLFSQWEEDLRTMSGRIEEMRKALRGKLEELGTPGTWSHITEQIGMFSFTGLTEAQVLKIRKDAHVYMTKNGRISMAGLNTGNVEYVARAVDKVVRETAKL
;
A
#
# COMPACT_ATOMS: atom_id res chain seq x y z
N MET A 1 3.87 34.50 3.74
CA MET A 1 4.96 34.21 4.69
C MET A 1 5.24 35.49 5.45
N THR A 2 5.29 35.41 6.78
CA THR A 2 5.63 36.54 7.65
C THR A 2 7.13 36.83 7.49
N ASP A 3 7.50 38.08 7.25
CA ASP A 3 8.90 38.48 7.14
C ASP A 3 9.58 38.35 8.52
N ILE A 4 10.46 37.36 8.65
CA ILE A 4 11.21 37.09 9.89
C ILE A 4 12.55 37.84 9.95
N THR A 5 12.91 38.59 8.90
CA THR A 5 14.14 39.37 8.81
C THR A 5 14.34 40.30 10.03
N PRO A 6 13.31 40.94 10.61
CA PRO A 6 13.48 41.76 11.81
C PRO A 6 13.98 40.95 13.02
N TYR A 7 13.36 39.81 13.30
CA TYR A 7 13.73 38.93 14.41
C TYR A 7 15.10 38.28 14.20
N PHE A 8 15.41 37.90 12.96
CA PHE A 8 16.71 37.34 12.62
C PHE A 8 17.83 38.37 12.77
N ASN A 9 17.60 39.62 12.35
CA ASN A 9 18.56 40.71 12.55
C ASN A 9 18.76 41.06 14.03
N GLU A 10 17.72 40.92 14.85
CA GLU A 10 17.82 41.09 16.30
C GLU A 10 18.71 39.99 16.92
N ALA A 11 18.54 38.74 16.49
CA ALA A 11 19.38 37.62 16.91
C ALA A 11 20.85 37.78 16.45
N LEU A 12 21.09 38.22 15.22
CA LEU A 12 22.43 38.52 14.70
C LEU A 12 23.11 39.62 15.51
N LYS A 13 22.37 40.68 15.83
CA LYS A 13 22.88 41.79 16.65
C LYS A 13 23.24 41.34 18.06
N ALA A 14 22.44 40.45 18.67
CA ALA A 14 22.73 39.87 19.98
C ALA A 14 24.03 39.05 20.01
N HIS A 15 24.49 38.55 18.86
CA HIS A 15 25.71 37.77 18.72
C HIS A 15 26.86 38.54 18.03
N GLY A 16 26.76 39.87 17.94
CA GLY A 16 27.81 40.72 17.36
C GLY A 16 27.99 40.56 15.84
N ALA A 17 27.03 39.92 15.15
CA ALA A 17 27.02 39.75 13.71
C ALA A 17 26.32 40.91 13.00
N ARG A 18 26.74 41.20 11.76
CA ARG A 18 26.18 42.29 10.95
C ARG A 18 24.76 41.95 10.49
N ALA A 19 23.84 42.89 10.62
CA ALA A 19 22.47 42.76 10.13
C ALA A 19 22.44 42.51 8.61
N THR A 20 21.52 41.67 8.14
CA THR A 20 21.28 41.40 6.73
C THR A 20 20.74 42.65 6.04
N ALA A 21 21.34 43.05 4.92
CA ALA A 21 20.87 44.18 4.14
C ALA A 21 19.47 43.87 3.58
N GLY A 22 18.52 44.79 3.74
CA GLY A 22 17.15 44.66 3.25
C GLY A 22 17.14 44.67 1.72
N VAL A 23 17.09 43.50 1.11
CA VAL A 23 16.76 43.38 -0.31
C VAL A 23 15.24 43.49 -0.41
N SER A 24 14.76 44.60 -0.98
CA SER A 24 13.36 44.70 -1.38
C SER A 24 13.09 43.67 -2.48
N LEU A 25 12.34 42.62 -2.15
CA LEU A 25 11.89 41.57 -3.07
C LEU A 25 10.82 42.14 -4.02
N SER A 26 11.24 42.98 -4.97
CA SER A 26 10.41 43.41 -6.11
C SER A 26 10.52 42.40 -7.25
N MET A 27 9.40 42.07 -7.90
CA MET A 27 9.34 41.24 -9.12
C MET A 27 10.29 41.73 -10.24
N GLN A 28 10.64 43.03 -10.24
CA GLN A 28 11.57 43.61 -11.21
C GLN A 28 13.02 43.13 -11.05
N HIS A 29 13.39 42.60 -9.88
CA HIS A 29 14.75 42.15 -9.56
C HIS A 29 14.89 40.61 -9.51
N LEU A 30 13.84 39.86 -9.85
CA LEU A 30 13.89 38.40 -9.92
C LEU A 30 14.50 37.92 -11.25
N ASP A 31 15.10 36.73 -11.24
CA ASP A 31 15.51 36.05 -12.46
C ASP A 31 14.29 35.52 -13.25
N GLU A 32 14.49 35.21 -14.53
CA GLU A 32 13.40 34.78 -15.43
C GLU A 32 12.73 33.47 -14.98
N PHE A 33 13.48 32.56 -14.32
CA PHE A 33 12.91 31.33 -13.78
C PHE A 33 11.90 31.64 -12.67
N LEU A 34 12.28 32.49 -11.72
CA LEU A 34 11.41 32.86 -10.61
C LEU A 34 10.20 33.67 -11.08
N LYS A 35 10.36 34.56 -12.06
CA LYS A 35 9.23 35.29 -12.66
C LYS A 35 8.18 34.34 -13.25
N GLU A 36 8.61 33.36 -14.03
CA GLU A 36 7.68 32.39 -14.63
C GLU A 36 7.08 31.46 -13.56
N ALA A 37 7.86 31.05 -12.55
CA ALA A 37 7.35 30.29 -11.41
C ALA A 37 6.24 31.04 -10.65
N TYR A 38 6.42 32.34 -10.40
CA TYR A 38 5.41 33.19 -9.75
C TYR A 38 4.15 33.32 -10.60
N ARG A 39 4.30 33.44 -11.93
CA ARG A 39 3.17 33.50 -12.87
C ARG A 39 2.37 32.18 -12.90
N ILE A 40 3.05 31.04 -12.92
CA ILE A 40 2.39 29.73 -12.84
C ILE A 40 1.67 29.59 -11.49
N ASN A 41 2.32 29.97 -10.39
CA ASN A 41 1.72 29.90 -9.06
C ASN A 41 0.46 30.78 -8.94
N SER A 42 0.47 31.99 -9.51
CA SER A 42 -0.69 32.88 -9.49
C SER A 42 -1.86 32.29 -10.27
N HIS A 43 -1.61 31.70 -11.44
CA HIS A 43 -2.66 31.03 -12.22
C HIS A 43 -3.22 29.79 -11.48
N ILE A 44 -2.37 28.98 -10.83
CA ILE A 44 -2.85 27.85 -10.01
C ILE A 44 -3.72 28.35 -8.85
N ALA A 45 -3.31 29.43 -8.19
CA ALA A 45 -4.07 30.01 -7.09
C ALA A 45 -5.43 30.54 -7.56
N SER A 46 -5.48 31.28 -8.67
CA SER A 46 -6.72 31.78 -9.26
C SER A 46 -7.66 30.66 -9.69
N LEU A 47 -7.15 29.57 -10.27
CA LEU A 47 -7.96 28.41 -10.63
C LEU A 47 -8.56 27.72 -9.40
N ASN A 48 -7.75 27.52 -8.36
CA ASN A 48 -8.20 26.90 -7.11
C ASN A 48 -9.26 27.76 -6.40
N GLU A 49 -9.10 29.09 -6.41
CA GLU A 49 -10.09 30.02 -5.89
C GLU A 49 -11.40 29.96 -6.70
N TYR A 50 -11.32 30.02 -8.03
CA TYR A 50 -12.47 29.88 -8.92
C TYR A 50 -13.26 28.60 -8.65
N LEU A 51 -12.58 27.43 -8.61
CA LEU A 51 -13.22 26.14 -8.35
C LEU A 51 -13.92 26.09 -6.99
N ARG A 52 -13.36 26.75 -5.96
CA ARG A 52 -13.99 26.85 -4.64
C ARG A 52 -15.23 27.73 -4.66
N GLU A 53 -15.20 28.84 -5.40
CA GLU A 53 -16.34 29.74 -5.53
C GLU A 53 -17.52 29.09 -6.25
N ILE A 54 -17.26 28.36 -7.34
CA ILE A 54 -18.32 27.71 -8.12
C ILE A 54 -18.78 26.36 -7.55
N ARG A 55 -18.08 25.80 -6.56
CA ARG A 55 -18.34 24.44 -6.04
C ARG A 55 -19.81 24.20 -5.70
N GLN A 56 -20.44 25.17 -5.03
CA GLN A 56 -21.82 25.01 -4.56
C GLN A 56 -22.83 25.04 -5.72
N SER A 57 -22.69 25.96 -6.67
CA SER A 57 -23.56 26.04 -7.85
C SER A 57 -23.32 24.88 -8.82
N TYR A 58 -22.06 24.43 -8.94
CA TYR A 58 -21.66 23.29 -9.75
C TYR A 58 -22.29 21.99 -9.24
N LEU A 59 -22.33 21.76 -7.92
CA LEU A 59 -22.89 20.53 -7.36
C LEU A 59 -24.42 20.54 -7.19
N SER A 60 -25.08 21.69 -7.37
CA SER A 60 -26.53 21.82 -7.14
C SER A 60 -27.36 21.10 -8.21
N THR A 61 -28.37 20.34 -7.79
CA THR A 61 -29.31 19.60 -8.66
C THR A 61 -30.62 20.36 -8.93
N THR A 62 -30.79 21.56 -8.36
CA THR A 62 -32.05 22.31 -8.37
C THR A 62 -32.23 23.06 -9.70
N GLN A 63 -33.35 22.86 -10.41
CA GLN A 63 -33.67 23.64 -11.60
C GLN A 63 -34.10 25.07 -11.25
N PRO A 64 -33.80 26.09 -12.08
CA PRO A 64 -34.18 27.47 -11.80
C PRO A 64 -35.72 27.62 -11.76
N PRO A 65 -36.28 28.45 -10.86
CA PRO A 65 -37.71 28.67 -10.77
C PRO A 65 -38.27 29.29 -12.07
N ARG A 66 -39.39 28.74 -12.56
CA ARG A 66 -40.08 29.18 -13.80
C ARG A 66 -40.43 30.67 -13.86
N ARG A 67 -40.41 31.39 -12.72
CA ARG A 67 -40.75 32.82 -12.58
C ARG A 67 -39.62 33.78 -12.97
N GLN A 68 -38.38 33.30 -13.13
CA GLN A 68 -37.21 34.15 -13.44
C GLN A 68 -36.91 34.27 -14.95
N ARG A 69 -37.73 33.65 -15.82
CA ARG A 69 -37.63 33.80 -17.29
C ARG A 69 -38.27 35.09 -17.81
N GLN A 70 -39.05 35.81 -17.00
CA GLN A 70 -39.80 37.01 -17.42
C GLN A 70 -39.21 38.35 -16.92
N LEU A 71 -38.22 38.34 -16.03
CA LEU A 71 -37.69 39.57 -15.39
C LEU A 71 -36.28 39.98 -15.85
N ALA A 72 -35.66 39.25 -16.78
CA ALA A 72 -34.32 39.57 -17.28
C ALA A 72 -34.28 40.71 -18.32
N ALA A 73 -35.37 41.49 -18.46
CA ALA A 73 -35.47 42.58 -19.43
C ALA A 73 -35.27 43.98 -18.82
N GLU A 74 -35.30 44.17 -17.50
CA GLU A 74 -35.18 45.50 -16.92
C GLU A 74 -34.34 45.54 -15.63
N ASN A 75 -33.40 46.49 -15.64
CA ASN A 75 -32.65 47.08 -14.54
C ASN A 75 -31.26 46.53 -14.18
N SER A 76 -30.31 47.40 -14.51
CA SER A 76 -28.94 47.52 -14.05
C SER A 76 -28.87 48.14 -12.65
N ARG A 77 -28.33 47.41 -11.67
CA ARG A 77 -27.51 47.94 -10.54
C ARG A 77 -26.81 46.81 -9.76
N PRO A 78 -25.65 47.07 -9.14
CA PRO A 78 -24.69 46.03 -8.73
C PRO A 78 -24.66 45.75 -7.21
N LYS A 79 -24.08 44.58 -6.89
CA LYS A 79 -23.65 44.07 -5.57
C LYS A 79 -24.73 43.44 -4.69
N ASP A 80 -25.00 42.16 -4.97
CA ASP A 80 -25.01 41.08 -3.98
C ASP A 80 -24.67 39.78 -4.71
N LYS A 81 -24.08 38.78 -4.03
CA LYS A 81 -23.69 37.47 -4.59
C LYS A 81 -24.95 36.74 -5.08
N GLU A 82 -25.40 37.05 -6.30
CA GLU A 82 -26.48 36.34 -6.97
C GLU A 82 -26.06 34.89 -7.19
N TRP A 83 -26.88 33.98 -6.66
CA TRP A 83 -26.75 32.55 -6.88
C TRP A 83 -26.99 32.25 -8.37
N ARG A 84 -25.92 32.05 -9.12
CA ARG A 84 -26.00 31.61 -10.52
C ARG A 84 -26.28 30.11 -10.56
N TYR A 85 -27.49 29.75 -10.98
CA TYR A 85 -27.81 28.37 -11.35
C TYR A 85 -27.01 27.99 -12.60
N LEU A 86 -26.32 26.84 -12.56
CA LEU A 86 -25.59 26.29 -13.70
C LEU A 86 -26.45 25.22 -14.41
N THR A 87 -26.52 25.31 -15.73
CA THR A 87 -27.09 24.26 -16.59
C THR A 87 -26.09 23.12 -16.75
N ASP A 88 -26.56 21.93 -17.13
CA ASP A 88 -25.69 20.76 -17.36
C ASP A 88 -24.60 21.06 -18.39
N ARG A 89 -24.96 21.77 -19.46
CA ARG A 89 -24.03 22.25 -20.48
C ARG A 89 -22.94 23.18 -19.92
N GLN A 90 -23.31 24.12 -19.05
CA GLN A 90 -22.33 25.02 -18.43
C GLN A 90 -21.39 24.27 -17.48
N ARG A 91 -21.85 23.21 -16.82
CA ARG A 91 -20.97 22.37 -15.99
C ARG A 91 -19.99 21.57 -16.84
N ASP A 92 -20.43 21.07 -17.99
CA ASP A 92 -19.56 20.37 -18.95
C ASP A 92 -18.53 21.30 -19.58
N GLU A 93 -18.91 22.55 -19.87
CA GLU A 93 -17.99 23.62 -20.32
C GLU A 93 -16.95 23.93 -19.24
N ILE A 94 -17.35 24.06 -17.97
CA ILE A 94 -16.44 24.24 -16.82
C ILE A 94 -15.45 23.07 -16.70
N ASP A 95 -15.92 21.83 -16.87
CA ASP A 95 -15.06 20.64 -16.80
C ASP A 95 -14.01 20.64 -17.93
N ALA A 96 -14.41 21.02 -19.14
CA ALA A 96 -13.53 21.11 -20.29
C ALA A 96 -12.49 22.23 -20.14
N GLU A 97 -12.90 23.44 -19.73
CA GLU A 97 -12.03 24.60 -19.54
C GLU A 97 -11.04 24.36 -18.40
N THR A 98 -11.51 23.86 -17.25
CA THR A 98 -10.64 23.56 -16.10
C THR A 98 -9.61 22.49 -16.47
N LYS A 99 -10.03 21.44 -17.19
CA LYS A 99 -9.11 20.39 -17.68
C LYS A 99 -8.05 20.97 -18.62
N GLN A 100 -8.43 21.87 -19.52
CA GLN A 100 -7.48 22.54 -20.40
C GLN A 100 -6.47 23.38 -19.61
N LEU A 101 -6.93 24.18 -18.65
CA LEU A 101 -6.06 25.00 -17.80
C LEU A 101 -5.09 24.14 -16.96
N LEU A 102 -5.54 23.01 -16.41
CA LEU A 102 -4.64 22.09 -15.69
C LEU A 102 -3.55 21.51 -16.61
N ARG A 103 -3.86 21.23 -17.88
CA ARG A 103 -2.88 20.77 -18.86
C ARG A 103 -1.88 21.85 -19.22
N GLU A 104 -2.34 23.08 -19.45
CA GLU A 104 -1.49 24.23 -19.76
C GLU A 104 -0.54 24.55 -18.60
N LEU A 105 -1.04 24.51 -17.35
CA LEU A 105 -0.22 24.73 -16.16
C LEU A 105 0.80 23.61 -15.95
N ASN A 106 0.41 22.35 -16.15
CA ASN A 106 1.34 21.21 -16.09
C ASN A 106 2.43 21.33 -17.16
N TYR A 107 2.07 21.74 -18.37
CA TYR A 107 3.02 22.01 -19.45
C TYR A 107 3.98 23.15 -19.11
N GLY A 108 3.47 24.25 -18.53
CA GLY A 108 4.31 25.35 -18.05
C GLY A 108 5.34 24.90 -17.01
N ILE A 109 4.93 24.07 -16.05
CA ILE A 109 5.84 23.51 -15.04
C ILE A 109 6.89 22.57 -15.67
N ARG A 110 6.52 21.79 -16.69
CA ARG A 110 7.46 20.92 -17.42
C ARG A 110 8.52 21.73 -18.16
N ASN A 111 8.11 22.75 -18.91
CA ASN A 111 9.05 23.63 -19.61
C ASN A 111 10.00 24.34 -18.64
N LEU A 112 9.50 24.76 -17.47
CA LEU A 112 10.31 25.38 -16.44
C LEU A 112 11.32 24.39 -15.85
N ALA A 113 10.94 23.12 -15.68
CA ALA A 113 11.83 22.06 -15.25
C ALA A 113 12.89 21.71 -16.31
N ASP A 114 12.51 21.62 -17.57
CA ASP A 114 13.45 21.34 -18.68
C ASP A 114 14.48 22.48 -18.83
N ALA A 115 14.05 23.72 -18.65
CA ALA A 115 14.94 24.89 -18.65
C ALA A 115 15.93 24.85 -17.47
N GLU A 116 15.50 24.39 -16.30
CA GLU A 116 16.39 24.23 -15.14
C GLU A 116 17.37 23.07 -15.33
N GLN A 117 16.93 21.94 -15.89
CA GLN A 117 17.82 20.83 -16.23
C GLN A 117 18.91 21.27 -17.21
N LEU A 118 18.54 21.99 -18.27
CA LEU A 118 19.49 22.52 -19.25
C LEU A 118 20.53 23.46 -18.58
N ARG A 119 20.08 24.27 -17.61
CA ARG A 119 20.96 25.15 -16.84
C ARG A 119 21.91 24.35 -15.95
N GLN A 120 21.42 23.33 -15.24
CA GLN A 120 22.23 22.43 -14.41
C GLN A 120 23.31 21.74 -15.23
N ASP A 121 22.95 21.18 -16.39
CA ASP A 121 23.89 20.50 -17.29
C ASP A 121 24.94 21.48 -17.83
N THR A 122 24.51 22.69 -18.20
CA THR A 122 25.41 23.75 -18.69
C THR A 122 26.38 24.21 -17.60
N GLU A 123 25.90 24.46 -16.37
CA GLU A 123 26.74 24.91 -15.26
C GLU A 123 27.73 23.82 -14.83
N THR A 124 27.28 22.56 -14.77
CA THR A 124 28.15 21.40 -14.49
C THR A 124 29.26 21.29 -15.53
N THR A 125 28.91 21.35 -16.82
CA THR A 125 29.88 21.30 -17.92
C THR A 125 30.86 22.48 -17.87
N LEU A 126 30.40 23.67 -17.51
CA LEU A 126 31.27 24.85 -17.36
C LEU A 126 32.25 24.71 -16.19
N ILE A 127 31.80 24.16 -15.06
CA ILE A 127 32.65 23.87 -13.90
C ILE A 127 33.69 22.81 -14.27
N GLU A 128 33.28 21.71 -14.90
CA GLU A 128 34.18 20.65 -15.37
C GLU A 128 35.21 21.17 -16.38
N LYS A 129 34.81 22.04 -17.31
CA LYS A 129 35.72 22.63 -18.30
C LYS A 129 36.68 23.65 -17.67
N LYS A 130 36.26 24.35 -16.62
CA LYS A 130 37.08 25.37 -15.93
C LYS A 130 38.11 24.73 -14.99
N TYR A 131 37.80 23.60 -14.37
CA TYR A 131 38.66 23.00 -13.34
C TYR A 131 39.14 21.56 -13.64
N GLY A 132 38.61 20.90 -14.67
CA GLY A 132 39.06 19.57 -15.11
C GLY A 132 40.37 19.63 -15.90
N THR A 133 41.47 19.17 -15.30
CA THR A 133 42.78 19.10 -15.97
C THR A 133 42.99 17.74 -16.67
N LYS A 134 43.39 17.77 -17.95
CA LYS A 134 43.71 16.63 -18.82
C LYS A 134 44.94 15.78 -18.41
N LEU A 135 45.48 15.93 -17.19
CA LEU A 135 46.73 15.27 -16.76
C LEU A 135 46.59 14.34 -15.53
N GLY A 136 45.38 14.05 -15.07
CA GLY A 136 45.16 13.21 -13.87
C GLY A 136 45.11 11.70 -14.09
N ALA A 137 45.08 11.23 -15.34
CA ALA A 137 44.76 9.82 -15.65
C ALA A 137 45.95 8.85 -15.63
N LEU A 138 47.20 9.31 -15.51
CA LEU A 138 48.39 8.44 -15.56
C LEU A 138 49.18 8.34 -14.23
N GLY A 139 48.77 9.04 -13.18
CA GLY A 139 49.46 9.01 -11.87
C GLY A 139 48.72 8.30 -10.72
N ASN A 140 47.43 8.01 -10.88
CA ASN A 140 46.53 7.74 -9.74
C ASN A 140 46.34 6.26 -9.37
N TRP A 141 47.06 5.32 -10.00
CA TRP A 141 46.99 3.90 -9.62
C TRP A 141 48.24 3.38 -8.88
N ALA A 142 49.27 4.21 -8.71
CA ALA A 142 50.56 3.77 -8.17
C ALA A 142 50.84 4.18 -6.71
N VAL A 143 49.96 4.96 -6.05
CA VAL A 143 50.13 5.33 -4.64
C VAL A 143 48.78 5.20 -3.94
N GLY A 144 48.57 4.08 -3.26
CA GLY A 144 47.38 3.87 -2.44
C GLY A 144 47.28 4.93 -1.33
N GLY A 145 46.11 5.55 -1.20
CA GLY A 145 45.82 6.48 -0.11
C GLY A 145 44.80 7.55 -0.44
N ILE A 146 43.60 7.40 0.14
CA ILE A 146 42.75 8.43 0.76
C ILE A 146 43.02 9.89 0.33
N GLY A 147 42.04 10.47 -0.39
CA GLY A 147 41.64 11.88 -0.29
C GLY A 147 42.65 12.95 -0.72
N GLN A 148 42.53 13.46 -1.95
CA GLN A 148 42.92 14.83 -2.26
C GLN A 148 41.68 15.69 -2.52
N SER A 149 41.58 16.80 -1.78
CA SER A 149 40.52 17.81 -1.82
C SER A 149 40.51 18.58 -3.15
N LYS A 150 39.31 18.87 -3.67
CA LYS A 150 39.15 19.71 -4.86
C LYS A 150 39.67 21.13 -4.57
N PRO A 151 40.09 21.92 -5.57
CA PRO A 151 40.47 23.31 -5.37
C PRO A 151 39.33 24.11 -4.70
N PRO A 152 39.59 24.98 -3.70
CA PRO A 152 38.54 25.71 -2.98
C PRO A 152 37.64 26.60 -3.85
N GLU A 153 38.15 27.04 -5.01
CA GLU A 153 37.36 27.81 -5.98
C GLU A 153 36.40 26.92 -6.78
N GLN A 154 36.78 25.66 -7.05
CA GLN A 154 35.91 24.66 -7.66
C GLN A 154 34.79 24.26 -6.69
N GLU A 155 35.11 23.97 -5.43
CA GLU A 155 34.13 23.58 -4.41
C GLU A 155 33.09 24.69 -4.13
N ARG A 156 33.51 25.97 -4.11
CA ARG A 156 32.56 27.09 -3.97
C ARG A 156 31.65 27.25 -5.18
N ALA A 157 32.18 26.99 -6.39
CA ALA A 157 31.37 27.03 -7.61
C ALA A 157 30.34 25.89 -7.63
N GLU A 158 30.76 24.66 -7.31
CA GLU A 158 29.88 23.49 -7.16
C GLU A 158 28.83 23.69 -6.06
N SER A 159 29.21 24.22 -4.90
CA SER A 159 28.29 24.50 -3.79
C SER A 159 27.24 25.56 -4.15
N ARG A 160 27.64 26.63 -4.85
CA ARG A 160 26.71 27.65 -5.34
C ARG A 160 25.73 27.09 -6.37
N ALA A 161 26.24 26.32 -7.33
CA ALA A 161 25.43 25.63 -8.34
C ALA A 161 24.40 24.71 -7.67
N ASN A 162 24.84 23.85 -6.75
CA ASN A 162 23.98 22.94 -6.00
C ASN A 162 22.92 23.69 -5.18
N THR A 163 23.28 24.80 -4.52
CA THR A 163 22.32 25.59 -3.74
C THR A 163 21.21 26.16 -4.61
N ILE A 164 21.56 26.67 -5.80
CA ILE A 164 20.59 27.20 -6.77
C ILE A 164 19.72 26.06 -7.32
N SER A 165 20.30 24.93 -7.70
CA SER A 165 19.58 23.74 -8.17
C SER A 165 18.58 23.27 -7.12
N THR A 166 19.02 23.08 -5.87
CA THR A 166 18.16 22.66 -4.75
C THR A 166 17.00 23.63 -4.54
N HIS A 167 17.25 24.95 -4.57
CA HIS A 167 16.18 25.93 -4.42
C HIS A 167 15.14 25.84 -5.55
N ARG A 168 15.60 25.75 -6.80
CA ARG A 168 14.72 25.72 -7.98
C ARG A 168 13.95 24.40 -8.11
N GLU A 169 14.56 23.28 -7.75
CA GLU A 169 13.87 21.98 -7.65
C GLU A 169 12.76 22.02 -6.60
N ASN A 170 12.99 22.66 -5.44
CA ASN A 170 11.96 22.87 -4.42
C ASN A 170 10.82 23.78 -4.90
N VAL A 171 11.12 24.82 -5.69
CA VAL A 171 10.10 25.67 -6.32
C VAL A 171 9.23 24.85 -7.29
N LEU A 172 9.84 24.05 -8.16
CA LEU A 172 9.11 23.17 -9.09
C LEU A 172 8.26 22.14 -8.34
N TRP A 173 8.80 21.53 -7.29
CA TRP A 173 8.07 20.61 -6.42
C TRP A 173 6.83 21.28 -5.81
N TYR A 174 6.98 22.49 -5.27
CA TYR A 174 5.87 23.26 -4.70
C TYR A 174 4.78 23.58 -5.74
N LEU A 175 5.16 23.98 -6.96
CA LEU A 175 4.19 24.22 -8.05
C LEU A 175 3.43 22.95 -8.43
N ARG A 176 4.12 21.80 -8.55
CA ARG A 176 3.50 20.50 -8.84
C ARG A 176 2.54 20.07 -7.75
N GLN A 177 2.91 20.27 -6.48
CA GLN A 177 2.05 19.96 -5.34
C GLN A 177 0.78 20.83 -5.34
N LYS A 178 0.91 22.13 -5.61
CA LYS A 178 -0.25 23.04 -5.71
C LYS A 178 -1.16 22.70 -6.87
N LEU A 179 -0.60 22.34 -8.04
CA LEU A 179 -1.38 21.91 -9.19
C LEU A 179 -2.09 20.57 -8.93
N GLN A 180 -1.43 19.63 -8.25
CA GLN A 180 -2.04 18.36 -7.83
C GLN A 180 -3.24 18.59 -6.90
N GLN A 181 -3.11 19.49 -5.90
CA GLN A 181 -4.21 19.84 -5.00
C GLN A 181 -5.40 20.44 -5.76
N CYS A 182 -5.13 21.29 -6.76
CA CYS A 182 -6.16 21.89 -7.61
C CYS A 182 -6.88 20.83 -8.47
N GLY A 183 -6.13 19.93 -9.11
CA GLY A 183 -6.69 18.81 -9.86
C GLY A 183 -7.49 17.84 -8.99
N GLY A 184 -7.06 17.63 -7.73
CA GLY A 184 -7.80 16.84 -6.74
C GLY A 184 -9.15 17.44 -6.39
N LEU A 185 -9.22 18.77 -6.23
CA LEU A 185 -10.47 19.48 -5.98
C LEU A 185 -11.46 19.32 -7.15
N GLN A 186 -11.00 19.45 -8.40
CA GLN A 186 -11.84 19.26 -9.58
C GLN A 186 -12.37 17.82 -9.66
N ALA A 187 -11.50 16.82 -9.49
CA ALA A 187 -11.90 15.41 -9.54
C ALA A 187 -12.99 15.09 -8.51
N ALA A 188 -12.82 15.54 -7.26
CA ALA A 188 -13.81 15.33 -6.20
C ALA A 188 -15.17 15.99 -6.51
N MET A 189 -15.16 17.16 -7.16
CA MET A 189 -16.39 17.82 -7.61
C MET A 189 -17.10 17.00 -8.70
N MET A 190 -16.35 16.48 -9.67
CA MET A 190 -16.89 15.65 -10.76
C MET A 190 -17.44 14.31 -10.25
N GLU A 191 -16.74 13.62 -9.35
CA GLU A 191 -17.23 12.38 -8.72
C GLU A 191 -18.55 12.59 -8.01
N THR A 192 -18.63 13.66 -7.20
CA THR A 192 -19.85 14.00 -6.48
C THR A 192 -21.01 14.29 -7.44
N ARG A 193 -20.74 14.95 -8.57
CA ARG A 193 -21.75 15.21 -9.62
C ARG A 193 -22.24 13.90 -10.26
N ILE A 194 -21.34 13.01 -10.66
CA ILE A 194 -21.67 11.71 -11.27
C ILE A 194 -22.50 10.85 -10.30
N MET A 195 -22.11 10.80 -9.02
CA MET A 195 -22.87 10.06 -8.01
C MET A 195 -24.30 10.60 -7.87
N ARG A 196 -24.48 11.92 -7.83
CA ARG A 196 -25.82 12.54 -7.73
C ARG A 196 -26.67 12.29 -8.97
N GLU A 197 -26.09 12.30 -10.16
CA GLU A 197 -26.80 11.95 -11.39
C GLU A 197 -27.22 10.47 -11.39
N MET A 198 -26.33 9.56 -11.00
CA MET A 198 -26.65 8.14 -10.86
C MET A 198 -27.77 7.87 -9.85
N GLU A 199 -27.77 8.56 -8.70
CA GLU A 199 -28.83 8.47 -7.69
C GLU A 199 -30.18 9.00 -8.20
N LYS A 200 -30.16 10.13 -8.92
CA LYS A 200 -31.36 10.69 -9.56
C LYS A 200 -31.96 9.71 -10.57
N ASN A 201 -31.13 9.03 -11.36
CA ASN A 201 -31.58 8.02 -12.32
C ASN A 201 -32.16 6.79 -11.64
N LYS A 202 -31.55 6.33 -10.53
CA LYS A 202 -32.11 5.26 -9.68
C LYS A 202 -33.46 5.65 -9.07
N SER A 203 -33.64 6.92 -8.70
CA SER A 203 -34.91 7.42 -8.14
C SER A 203 -36.02 7.54 -9.20
N LEU A 204 -35.69 7.95 -10.43
CA LEU A 204 -36.62 7.94 -11.56
C LEU A 204 -37.06 6.51 -11.92
N LEU A 205 -36.13 5.55 -11.89
CA LEU A 205 -36.42 4.11 -12.02
C LEU A 205 -37.41 3.63 -10.95
N TYR A 206 -37.21 4.05 -9.69
CA TYR A 206 -38.11 3.70 -8.59
C TYR A 206 -39.51 4.33 -8.75
N LYS A 207 -39.59 5.60 -9.22
CA LYS A 207 -40.87 6.27 -9.52
C LYS A 207 -41.59 5.67 -10.73
N SER A 208 -40.87 5.26 -11.77
CA SER A 208 -41.46 4.60 -12.95
C SER A 208 -42.01 3.19 -12.66
N LYS A 209 -41.45 2.49 -11.65
CA LYS A 209 -41.98 1.20 -11.15
C LYS A 209 -43.15 1.34 -10.18
N GLY A 210 -43.46 2.55 -9.70
CA GLY A 210 -44.52 2.84 -8.76
C GLY A 210 -45.68 3.61 -9.39
N GLY A 211 -46.31 3.03 -10.41
CA GLY A 211 -47.48 3.61 -11.08
C GLY A 211 -48.80 3.06 -10.56
N MET A 212 -49.23 3.43 -9.36
CA MET A 212 -50.66 3.54 -8.99
C MET A 212 -50.79 4.21 -7.61
N THR A 213 -50.79 5.54 -7.59
CA THR A 213 -51.37 6.31 -6.48
C THR A 213 -52.29 7.36 -7.07
N MET A 214 -53.59 7.14 -6.88
CA MET A 214 -54.67 8.07 -7.15
C MET A 214 -54.44 9.40 -6.42
N GLU A 215 -54.61 10.50 -7.15
CA GLU A 215 -54.90 11.81 -6.56
C GLU A 215 -56.26 11.77 -5.85
N GLY A 216 -56.31 12.29 -4.62
CA GLY A 216 -57.56 12.56 -3.89
C GLY A 216 -57.29 12.99 -2.45
N GLY A 217 -57.49 14.27 -2.16
CA GLY A 217 -57.29 14.86 -0.82
C GLY A 217 -58.42 14.60 0.18
N GLY A 218 -58.17 14.99 1.44
CA GLY A 218 -59.24 15.22 2.45
C GLY A 218 -59.14 14.39 3.73
N SER A 219 -58.72 15.07 4.81
CA SER A 219 -59.03 14.92 6.26
C SER A 219 -59.80 13.69 6.81
N GLY A 220 -59.30 13.13 7.93
CA GLY A 220 -60.10 12.56 9.04
C GLY A 220 -59.82 11.09 9.42
N GLU A 221 -59.27 10.85 10.62
CA GLU A 221 -59.29 9.56 11.38
C GLU A 221 -60.73 9.14 11.80
N PRO A 222 -61.07 7.92 12.33
CA PRO A 222 -60.26 6.91 13.07
C PRO A 222 -60.66 5.40 12.77
N PRO A 223 -60.57 4.41 13.70
CA PRO A 223 -59.67 3.25 13.67
C PRO A 223 -60.33 1.89 13.29
N ILE A 224 -59.54 0.90 12.84
CA ILE A 224 -60.01 -0.48 12.57
C ILE A 224 -59.56 -1.42 13.70
N PRO A 225 -60.46 -2.22 14.32
CA PRO A 225 -60.13 -3.14 15.41
C PRO A 225 -59.60 -4.49 14.92
N ALA A 226 -58.81 -5.13 15.78
CA ALA A 226 -58.18 -6.43 15.57
C ALA A 226 -59.21 -7.57 15.38
N PHE A 227 -58.96 -8.43 14.39
CA PHE A 227 -59.59 -9.73 14.28
C PHE A 227 -58.52 -10.83 14.25
N GLU A 228 -58.63 -11.76 15.21
CA GLU A 228 -57.90 -13.01 15.29
C GLU A 228 -58.23 -13.92 14.09
N TYR A 229 -57.23 -14.64 13.58
CA TYR A 229 -57.48 -15.84 12.79
C TYR A 229 -56.60 -17.00 13.26
N LYS A 230 -57.27 -18.07 13.68
CA LYS A 230 -56.71 -19.36 14.04
C LYS A 230 -56.35 -20.16 12.77
N GLY A 231 -55.15 -20.74 12.79
CA GLY A 231 -54.87 -22.15 12.45
C GLY A 231 -55.26 -22.74 11.09
N ALA A 232 -54.22 -22.97 10.28
CA ALA A 232 -53.96 -24.18 9.48
C ALA A 232 -54.84 -24.52 8.26
N ALA A 233 -54.35 -24.17 7.07
CA ALA A 233 -54.33 -25.03 5.89
C ALA A 233 -53.19 -24.57 4.96
N GLY A 234 -52.19 -25.42 4.76
CA GLY A 234 -51.07 -25.17 3.86
C GLY A 234 -51.34 -25.69 2.44
N ARG A 235 -50.59 -25.10 1.50
CA ARG A 235 -50.30 -25.55 0.13
C ARG A 235 -51.47 -25.51 -0.86
N GLN A 236 -51.49 -24.46 -1.69
CA GLN A 236 -51.75 -24.46 -3.15
C GLN A 236 -52.17 -23.04 -3.62
N VAL A 237 -51.31 -22.03 -3.54
CA VAL A 237 -51.53 -20.76 -4.29
C VAL A 237 -50.18 -20.09 -4.56
N GLU A 238 -49.36 -20.64 -5.46
CA GLU A 238 -48.16 -19.91 -5.91
C GLU A 238 -47.73 -20.27 -7.35
N GLU A 239 -48.68 -20.71 -8.20
CA GLU A 239 -48.39 -21.06 -9.60
C GLU A 239 -49.31 -20.37 -10.64
N GLU A 240 -50.07 -19.34 -10.26
CA GLU A 240 -51.09 -18.75 -11.17
C GLU A 240 -51.17 -17.21 -11.12
N TYR A 241 -50.02 -16.52 -11.16
CA TYR A 241 -49.98 -15.04 -11.28
C TYR A 241 -48.94 -14.55 -12.29
N GLY A 242 -48.83 -15.23 -13.44
CA GLY A 242 -47.84 -14.87 -14.47
C GLY A 242 -48.37 -14.78 -15.90
N LYS A 243 -49.69 -14.86 -16.15
CA LYS A 243 -50.17 -15.08 -17.53
C LYS A 243 -51.30 -14.20 -18.08
N ASN A 244 -51.82 -13.19 -17.39
CA ASN A 244 -52.94 -12.39 -17.92
C ASN A 244 -52.79 -10.90 -17.59
N VAL A 245 -51.90 -10.18 -18.27
CA VAL A 245 -51.89 -8.69 -18.22
C VAL A 245 -51.89 -8.07 -19.64
N GLU A 246 -51.42 -8.80 -20.64
CA GLU A 246 -51.40 -8.33 -22.04
C GLU A 246 -52.76 -8.43 -22.73
N ASP A 247 -53.68 -9.27 -22.22
CA ASP A 247 -55.01 -9.50 -22.81
C ASP A 247 -56.10 -8.49 -22.38
N GLU A 248 -55.78 -7.53 -21.50
CA GLU A 248 -56.74 -6.54 -20.97
C GLU A 248 -56.52 -5.09 -21.47
N LEU A 249 -55.56 -4.84 -22.37
CA LEU A 249 -55.21 -3.49 -22.84
C LEU A 249 -55.77 -3.18 -24.23
N THR A 250 -56.35 -2.00 -24.42
CA THR A 250 -56.84 -1.59 -25.75
C THR A 250 -55.68 -1.33 -26.73
N PRO A 251 -55.88 -1.46 -28.06
CA PRO A 251 -54.82 -1.19 -29.04
C PRO A 251 -54.18 0.20 -28.93
N GLU A 252 -54.96 1.19 -28.47
CA GLU A 252 -54.50 2.57 -28.23
C GLU A 252 -53.63 2.68 -26.97
N GLN A 253 -53.91 1.89 -25.93
CA GLN A 253 -53.10 1.80 -24.72
C GLN A 253 -51.77 1.07 -24.97
N LEU A 254 -51.77 0.03 -25.82
CA LEU A 254 -50.54 -0.64 -26.24
C LEU A 254 -49.61 0.32 -26.99
N GLN A 255 -50.16 1.12 -27.91
CA GLN A 255 -49.38 2.09 -28.68
C GLN A 255 -48.83 3.23 -27.80
N LEU A 256 -49.59 3.65 -26.78
CA LEU A 256 -49.11 4.62 -25.80
C LEU A 256 -47.99 4.04 -24.92
N PHE A 257 -48.13 2.79 -24.48
CA PHE A 257 -47.12 2.09 -23.68
C PHE A 257 -45.83 1.87 -24.48
N GLU A 258 -45.93 1.47 -25.75
CA GLU A 258 -44.77 1.37 -26.65
C GLU A 258 -44.06 2.71 -26.82
N LYS A 259 -44.82 3.80 -26.98
CA LYS A 259 -44.27 5.16 -27.12
C LYS A 259 -43.61 5.64 -25.83
N GLU A 260 -44.20 5.38 -24.66
CA GLU A 260 -43.60 5.71 -23.37
C GLU A 260 -42.34 4.90 -23.10
N ASN A 261 -42.34 3.61 -23.48
CA ASN A 261 -41.18 2.75 -23.36
C ASN A 261 -40.04 3.20 -24.29
N GLN A 262 -40.35 3.59 -25.54
CA GLN A 262 -39.38 4.18 -26.45
C GLN A 262 -38.79 5.49 -25.92
N ASN A 263 -39.62 6.38 -25.37
CA ASN A 263 -39.15 7.62 -24.75
C ASN A 263 -38.27 7.35 -23.52
N MET A 264 -38.60 6.34 -22.71
CA MET A 264 -37.77 5.91 -21.59
C MET A 264 -36.42 5.38 -22.05
N VAL A 265 -36.40 4.50 -23.06
CA VAL A 265 -35.16 3.95 -23.63
C VAL A 265 -34.28 5.08 -24.16
N GLN A 266 -34.84 6.02 -24.92
CA GLN A 266 -34.08 7.16 -25.44
C GLN A 266 -33.53 8.05 -24.31
N HIS A 267 -34.32 8.31 -23.26
CA HIS A 267 -33.85 9.03 -22.08
C HIS A 267 -32.70 8.30 -21.37
N TYR A 268 -32.75 6.96 -21.27
CA TYR A 268 -31.69 6.15 -20.68
C TYR A 268 -30.41 6.16 -21.53
N GLU A 269 -30.53 6.11 -22.86
CA GLU A 269 -29.39 6.18 -23.77
C GLU A 269 -28.65 7.53 -23.65
N ASP A 270 -29.38 8.64 -23.64
CA ASP A 270 -28.82 9.98 -23.48
C ASP A 270 -28.11 10.14 -22.13
N THR A 271 -28.75 9.66 -21.07
CA THR A 271 -28.21 9.70 -19.70
C THR A 271 -26.96 8.82 -19.57
N LEU A 272 -26.95 7.65 -20.20
CA LEU A 272 -25.79 6.76 -20.20
C LEU A 272 -24.61 7.38 -20.95
N ASN A 273 -24.87 8.11 -22.04
CA ASN A 273 -23.83 8.82 -22.80
C ASN A 273 -23.22 9.98 -22.00
N GLN A 274 -24.01 10.69 -21.20
CA GLN A 274 -23.51 11.71 -20.26
C GLN A 274 -22.60 11.11 -19.19
N VAL A 275 -23.04 10.02 -18.54
CA VAL A 275 -22.24 9.31 -17.53
C VAL A 275 -20.93 8.78 -18.11
N LYS A 276 -20.95 8.21 -19.32
CA LYS A 276 -19.75 7.73 -20.02
C LYS A 276 -18.77 8.87 -20.33
N THR A 277 -19.27 10.04 -20.72
CA THR A 277 -18.44 11.21 -21.02
C THR A 277 -17.78 11.78 -19.76
N ALA A 278 -18.54 11.86 -18.67
CA ALA A 278 -18.03 12.28 -17.37
C ALA A 278 -16.99 11.29 -16.82
N GLN A 279 -17.23 9.97 -16.95
CA GLN A 279 -16.29 8.92 -16.58
C GLN A 279 -14.97 9.03 -17.37
N LYS A 280 -15.05 9.27 -18.69
CA LYS A 280 -13.85 9.48 -19.51
C LYS A 280 -13.04 10.69 -19.06
N SER A 281 -13.70 11.81 -18.78
CA SER A 281 -13.03 13.02 -18.28
C SER A 281 -12.38 12.81 -16.90
N LEU A 282 -13.00 12.00 -16.04
CA LEU A 282 -12.43 11.63 -14.75
C LEU A 282 -11.17 10.77 -14.89
N VAL A 283 -11.17 9.80 -15.80
CA VAL A 283 -9.99 8.99 -16.12
C VAL A 283 -8.84 9.88 -16.61
N GLU A 284 -9.11 10.83 -17.51
CA GLU A 284 -8.08 11.76 -18.01
C GLU A 284 -7.49 12.66 -16.90
N ILE A 285 -8.30 13.12 -15.94
CA ILE A 285 -7.82 13.90 -14.78
C ILE A 285 -7.02 13.01 -13.83
N SER A 286 -7.45 11.77 -13.63
CA SER A 286 -6.73 10.77 -12.82
C SER A 286 -5.35 10.43 -13.43
N GLU A 287 -5.26 10.32 -14.76
CA GLU A 287 -3.98 10.17 -15.46
C GLU A 287 -3.06 11.37 -15.23
N LEU A 288 -3.58 12.61 -15.35
CA LEU A 288 -2.81 13.83 -15.05
C LEU A 288 -2.34 13.87 -13.59
N GLN A 289 -3.19 13.46 -12.63
CA GLN A 289 -2.81 13.38 -11.23
C GLN A 289 -1.73 12.32 -10.98
N THR A 290 -1.85 11.15 -11.62
CA THR A 290 -0.86 10.08 -11.54
C THR A 290 0.49 10.55 -12.08
N GLN A 291 0.50 11.27 -13.20
CA GLN A 291 1.69 11.90 -13.75
C GLN A 291 2.31 12.92 -12.77
N LEU A 292 1.49 13.75 -12.12
CA LEU A 292 1.97 14.72 -11.12
C LEU A 292 2.57 14.02 -9.89
N VAL A 293 1.96 12.96 -9.39
CA VAL A 293 2.48 12.18 -8.25
C VAL A 293 3.80 11.50 -8.60
N ASN A 294 3.91 10.89 -9.77
CA ASN A 294 5.16 10.27 -10.23
C ASN A 294 6.28 11.31 -10.38
N ASN A 295 5.95 12.50 -10.91
CA ASN A 295 6.89 13.61 -11.03
C ASN A 295 7.33 14.14 -9.65
N LEU A 296 6.42 14.21 -8.68
CA LEU A 296 6.73 14.60 -7.30
C LEU A 296 7.65 13.58 -6.62
N ALA A 297 7.42 12.28 -6.82
CA ALA A 297 8.26 11.23 -6.28
C ALA A 297 9.68 11.28 -6.86
N THR A 298 9.80 11.42 -8.19
CA THR A 298 11.08 11.57 -8.89
C THR A 298 11.83 12.82 -8.41
N GLN A 299 11.12 13.94 -8.30
CA GLN A 299 11.71 15.21 -7.88
C GLN A 299 12.12 15.21 -6.41
N SER A 300 11.38 14.54 -5.53
CA SER A 300 11.79 14.33 -4.13
C SER A 300 13.13 13.58 -4.05
N ALA A 301 13.28 12.50 -4.83
CA ALA A 301 14.53 11.75 -4.87
C ALA A 301 15.71 12.59 -5.39
N HIS A 302 15.47 13.44 -6.41
CA HIS A 302 16.48 14.38 -6.91
C HIS A 302 16.85 15.44 -5.86
N ILE A 303 15.87 15.99 -5.13
CA ILE A 303 16.13 16.96 -4.04
C ILE A 303 16.95 16.30 -2.94
N ASP A 304 16.61 15.07 -2.53
CA ASP A 304 17.36 14.32 -1.51
C ASP A 304 18.80 14.07 -1.93
N GLN A 305 19.02 13.75 -3.21
CA GLN A 305 20.36 13.61 -3.78
C GLN A 305 21.14 14.94 -3.77
N LEU A 306 20.54 16.04 -4.24
CA LEU A 306 21.19 17.36 -4.24
C LEU A 306 21.51 17.86 -2.82
N VAL A 307 20.66 17.54 -1.86
CA VAL A 307 20.87 17.85 -0.43
C VAL A 307 22.02 17.01 0.12
N ALA A 308 22.06 15.70 -0.18
CA ALA A 308 23.17 14.83 0.20
C ALA A 308 24.50 15.29 -0.41
N ASP A 309 24.51 15.64 -1.70
CA ASP A 309 25.69 16.16 -2.40
C ASP A 309 26.14 17.51 -1.82
N SER A 310 25.20 18.37 -1.41
CA SER A 310 25.49 19.62 -0.70
C SER A 310 26.14 19.37 0.67
N PHE A 311 25.63 18.41 1.45
CA PHE A 311 26.23 18.02 2.73
C PHE A 311 27.63 17.44 2.56
N LEU A 312 27.84 16.55 1.58
CA LEU A 312 29.15 16.00 1.27
C LEU A 312 30.14 17.09 0.84
N THR A 313 29.68 18.08 0.06
CA THR A 313 30.48 19.23 -0.32
C THR A 313 30.83 20.11 0.90
N ALA A 314 29.87 20.35 1.80
CA ALA A 314 30.09 21.14 3.02
C ALA A 314 31.01 20.44 4.03
N GLU A 315 30.91 19.11 4.17
CA GLU A 315 31.79 18.30 5.01
C GLU A 315 33.23 18.31 4.48
N ASN A 316 33.41 18.24 3.16
CA ASN A 316 34.70 18.41 2.50
C ASN A 316 35.30 19.82 2.72
N VAL A 317 34.48 20.88 2.71
CA VAL A 317 34.92 22.25 3.07
C VAL A 317 35.34 22.35 4.54
N GLY A 318 34.60 21.69 5.44
CA GLY A 318 34.93 21.62 6.87
C GLY A 318 36.22 20.88 7.15
N GLY A 319 36.43 19.74 6.50
CA GLY A 319 37.66 18.94 6.57
C GLY A 319 38.86 19.66 5.93
N GLY A 320 38.67 20.23 4.74
CA GLY A 320 39.69 20.97 4.01
C GLY A 320 40.14 22.24 4.73
N ASN A 321 39.23 23.01 5.34
CA ASN A 321 39.60 24.16 6.17
C ASN A 321 40.33 23.76 7.46
N LYS A 322 40.02 22.59 8.03
CA LYS A 322 40.70 22.03 9.20
C LYS A 322 42.12 21.57 8.85
N GLU A 323 42.31 21.00 7.67
CA GLU A 323 43.63 20.65 7.13
C GLU A 323 44.44 21.88 6.69
N LEU A 324 43.82 22.91 6.10
CA LEU A 324 44.48 24.19 5.81
C LEU A 324 44.93 24.92 7.08
N LYS A 325 44.18 24.80 8.17
CA LYS A 325 44.57 25.32 9.49
C LYS A 325 45.74 24.51 10.09
N LYS A 326 45.72 23.18 9.98
CA LYS A 326 46.86 22.33 10.36
C LYS A 326 48.10 22.54 9.49
N ALA A 327 47.91 22.87 8.21
CA ALA A 327 49.00 23.16 7.27
C ALA A 327 49.61 24.54 7.50
N SER A 328 48.81 25.54 7.94
CA SER A 328 49.35 26.86 8.30
C SER A 328 50.13 26.85 9.62
N GLU A 329 49.85 25.89 10.51
CA GLU A 329 50.58 25.63 11.75
C GLU A 329 51.91 24.90 11.54
N ARG A 330 52.16 24.31 10.36
CA ARG A 330 53.43 23.68 9.99
C ARG A 330 54.21 24.56 9.03
N ARG A 331 55.02 25.49 9.57
CA ARG A 331 56.03 26.21 8.80
C ARG A 331 57.42 25.60 8.94
N SER A 332 58.02 25.40 7.77
CA SER A 332 59.45 25.44 7.44
C SER A 332 60.28 24.17 7.61
N THR A 333 60.63 23.55 6.48
CA THR A 333 62.01 23.19 6.15
C THR A 333 62.14 23.01 4.63
N ALA A 334 63.24 23.52 4.08
CA ALA A 334 63.76 23.41 2.71
C ALA A 334 63.23 24.38 1.63
N ASN A 335 63.92 25.52 1.53
CA ASN A 335 64.26 26.17 0.26
C ASN A 335 65.40 25.39 -0.43
N VAL A 336 65.36 25.26 -1.76
CA VAL A 336 66.38 25.73 -2.75
C VAL A 336 66.09 25.11 -4.15
N PRO A 337 66.33 25.82 -5.28
CA PRO A 337 65.75 25.54 -6.61
C PRO A 337 66.78 25.06 -7.66
N ILE A 338 66.36 24.37 -8.74
CA ILE A 338 67.16 24.23 -9.98
C ILE A 338 66.27 24.28 -11.24
N MET A 339 66.84 24.91 -12.27
CA MET A 339 66.33 25.40 -13.55
C MET A 339 66.15 24.40 -14.71
N ALA A 340 65.31 24.83 -15.66
CA ALA A 340 65.44 24.82 -17.14
C ALA A 340 65.35 23.52 -17.98
N GLY A 341 64.64 23.64 -19.12
CA GLY A 341 64.82 22.80 -20.31
C GLY A 341 63.67 22.86 -21.32
N LYS A 342 63.85 23.59 -22.43
CA LYS A 342 62.93 23.71 -23.58
C LYS A 342 63.15 22.58 -24.63
N ALA A 343 62.11 22.38 -25.45
CA ALA A 343 62.12 22.22 -26.93
C ALA A 343 61.97 20.82 -27.58
N ALA A 344 60.94 20.76 -28.45
CA ALA A 344 60.89 20.26 -29.84
C ALA A 344 61.14 18.76 -30.17
N ALA A 345 60.19 18.14 -30.89
CA ALA A 345 60.27 17.90 -32.34
C ALA A 345 59.16 16.95 -32.86
N ALA A 346 58.75 17.20 -34.10
CA ALA A 346 57.79 16.46 -34.91
C ALA A 346 58.41 15.26 -35.67
N PHE A 347 57.57 14.52 -36.42
CA PHE A 347 57.76 13.54 -37.52
C PHE A 347 56.90 12.27 -37.26
N PHE A 348 56.03 11.74 -38.14
CA PHE A 348 56.07 11.54 -39.59
C PHE A 348 54.69 11.64 -40.27
N ALA A 349 54.74 11.77 -41.60
CA ALA A 349 53.66 12.07 -42.53
C ALA A 349 53.22 10.88 -43.41
N ASN A 350 52.11 11.13 -44.14
CA ASN A 350 51.71 10.63 -45.46
C ASN A 350 51.10 9.22 -45.62
N SER A 351 49.88 9.15 -46.17
CA SER A 351 49.70 9.12 -47.64
C SER A 351 48.21 9.16 -48.06
N SER A 352 47.90 10.02 -49.04
CA SER A 352 46.74 9.91 -49.94
C SER A 352 47.26 9.48 -51.32
N PRO A 353 46.38 9.09 -52.27
CA PRO A 353 46.21 9.96 -53.41
C PRO A 353 44.77 10.09 -53.96
N SER A 354 44.63 11.11 -54.79
CA SER A 354 43.44 11.73 -55.40
C SER A 354 43.00 11.15 -56.74
N SER A 355 41.75 11.44 -57.16
CA SER A 355 41.46 11.88 -58.54
C SER A 355 40.16 12.71 -58.64
N LYS A 356 40.24 13.84 -59.37
CA LYS A 356 39.18 14.77 -59.84
C LYS A 356 38.46 14.17 -61.09
N SER A 357 37.36 14.64 -61.71
CA SER A 357 36.51 15.85 -61.69
C SER A 357 35.14 15.60 -62.39
N THR A 358 34.18 16.53 -62.21
CA THR A 358 33.09 17.00 -63.14
C THR A 358 31.98 16.01 -63.59
N SER A 359 30.68 16.30 -63.71
CA SER A 359 29.84 17.52 -63.64
C SER A 359 28.33 17.12 -63.60
N THR A 360 27.49 17.95 -62.95
CA THR A 360 26.04 18.23 -63.23
C THR A 360 25.06 17.10 -63.56
N THR A 361 24.02 16.89 -62.72
CA THR A 361 22.58 17.03 -63.10
C THR A 361 21.58 16.77 -61.95
N SER A 362 20.51 17.57 -61.97
CA SER A 362 19.14 17.40 -61.45
C SER A 362 18.88 16.99 -59.99
N THR A 363 18.46 18.02 -59.24
CA THR A 363 17.42 17.98 -58.22
C THR A 363 16.15 17.24 -58.68
N THR A 364 15.66 16.28 -57.89
CA THR A 364 14.23 16.08 -57.52
C THR A 364 14.04 14.78 -56.71
N SER A 365 14.56 14.71 -55.46
CA SER A 365 14.05 13.75 -54.49
C SER A 365 12.84 14.37 -53.77
N ARG A 366 11.66 13.78 -53.94
CA ARG A 366 10.36 14.34 -53.55
C ARG A 366 10.31 14.61 -52.03
N PRO A 367 9.76 15.77 -51.58
CA PRO A 367 9.52 16.05 -50.16
C PRO A 367 8.78 14.93 -49.40
N LYS A 368 7.97 14.14 -50.11
CA LYS A 368 7.27 12.95 -49.59
C LYS A 368 8.20 11.84 -49.08
N GLU A 369 9.34 11.59 -49.71
CA GLU A 369 10.28 10.54 -49.25
C GLU A 369 11.06 10.99 -48.01
N ARG A 370 11.37 12.28 -47.91
CA ARG A 370 11.94 12.88 -46.69
C ARG A 370 10.92 12.87 -45.55
N LEU A 371 9.66 13.21 -45.82
CA LEU A 371 8.57 13.15 -44.84
C LEU A 371 8.29 11.71 -44.38
N GLN A 372 8.36 10.72 -45.27
CA GLN A 372 8.21 9.30 -44.90
C GLN A 372 9.38 8.79 -44.06
N LYS A 373 10.62 9.20 -44.36
CA LYS A 373 11.78 8.85 -43.52
C LYS A 373 11.74 9.53 -42.14
N ILE A 374 11.29 10.79 -42.08
CA ILE A 374 11.08 11.50 -40.81
C ILE A 374 9.93 10.87 -40.02
N ALA A 375 8.80 10.55 -40.67
CA ALA A 375 7.68 9.85 -40.05
C ALA A 375 8.09 8.48 -39.51
N ALA A 376 8.86 7.69 -40.27
CA ALA A 376 9.38 6.39 -39.83
C ALA A 376 10.38 6.50 -38.66
N HIS A 377 11.15 7.60 -38.59
CA HIS A 377 12.05 7.86 -37.46
C HIS A 377 11.32 8.41 -36.22
N MET A 378 10.20 9.13 -36.42
CA MET A 378 9.33 9.65 -35.36
C MET A 378 8.30 8.61 -34.87
N SER A 379 8.13 7.50 -35.59
CA SER A 379 7.13 6.46 -35.33
C SER A 379 7.73 5.12 -34.94
N GLN A 380 9.01 5.01 -34.60
CA GLN A 380 9.47 3.79 -33.94
C GLN A 380 8.98 3.87 -32.49
N PRO A 381 7.94 3.11 -32.10
CA PRO A 381 7.62 3.01 -30.69
C PRO A 381 8.88 2.54 -29.99
N GLN A 382 9.36 3.30 -29.02
CA GLN A 382 10.41 2.81 -28.13
C GLN A 382 9.89 1.51 -27.54
N THR A 383 10.50 0.39 -27.94
CA THR A 383 10.22 -0.89 -27.32
C THR A 383 10.62 -0.77 -25.86
N THR A 384 9.68 -1.08 -24.97
CA THR A 384 9.96 -1.12 -23.54
C THR A 384 11.20 -1.98 -23.28
N ASN A 385 12.10 -1.55 -22.39
CA ASN A 385 13.18 -2.39 -21.87
C ASN A 385 12.65 -3.56 -21.02
N PHE A 386 11.34 -3.59 -20.76
CA PHE A 386 10.60 -4.62 -20.03
C PHE A 386 9.53 -5.24 -20.94
N PRO A 387 9.93 -5.95 -22.00
CA PRO A 387 8.97 -6.63 -22.87
C PRO A 387 8.30 -7.79 -22.11
N GLN A 388 7.14 -8.27 -22.60
CA GLN A 388 6.32 -9.26 -21.90
C GLN A 388 7.03 -10.59 -21.64
N ASP A 389 7.98 -10.97 -22.50
CA ASP A 389 8.84 -12.15 -22.33
C ASP A 389 9.88 -11.97 -21.21
N ALA A 390 10.28 -10.74 -20.93
CA ALA A 390 11.15 -10.40 -19.79
C ALA A 390 10.37 -10.16 -18.49
N VAL A 391 9.18 -9.55 -18.58
CA VAL A 391 8.29 -9.26 -17.45
C VAL A 391 6.89 -9.79 -17.74
N PRO A 392 6.63 -11.08 -17.47
CA PRO A 392 5.31 -11.67 -17.67
C PRO A 392 4.30 -11.11 -16.66
N GLN A 393 3.02 -11.06 -17.05
CA GLN A 393 1.94 -10.73 -16.14
C GLN A 393 1.90 -11.77 -15.01
N ALA A 394 2.03 -11.31 -13.77
CA ALA A 394 1.94 -12.18 -12.60
C ALA A 394 0.53 -12.79 -12.48
N PRO A 395 0.41 -14.07 -12.08
CA PRO A 395 -0.89 -14.65 -11.79
C PRO A 395 -1.53 -13.93 -10.59
N GLU A 396 -2.86 -13.85 -10.57
CA GLU A 396 -3.59 -13.29 -9.43
C GLU A 396 -3.34 -14.11 -8.16
N ASP A 397 -3.23 -13.43 -7.02
CA ASP A 397 -3.19 -14.12 -5.73
C ASP A 397 -4.51 -14.89 -5.51
N PRO A 398 -4.46 -16.21 -5.23
CA PRO A 398 -5.67 -17.03 -5.12
C PRO A 398 -6.67 -16.57 -4.06
N LEU A 399 -6.24 -15.89 -2.99
CA LEU A 399 -7.13 -15.38 -1.95
C LEU A 399 -7.74 -14.03 -2.34
N PHE A 400 -6.96 -13.14 -2.95
CA PHE A 400 -7.50 -11.86 -3.41
C PHE A 400 -8.44 -12.02 -4.61
N GLY A 401 -8.14 -12.94 -5.53
CA GLY A 401 -9.07 -13.29 -6.62
C GLY A 401 -10.40 -13.86 -6.09
N LEU A 402 -10.36 -14.67 -5.03
CA LEU A 402 -11.57 -15.19 -4.38
C LEU A 402 -12.45 -14.06 -3.79
N MET A 403 -11.81 -13.07 -3.17
CA MET A 403 -12.51 -11.89 -2.62
C MET A 403 -13.10 -11.02 -3.73
N ALA A 404 -12.38 -10.83 -4.84
CA ALA A 404 -12.91 -10.08 -5.98
C ALA A 404 -14.18 -10.76 -6.53
N ALA A 405 -14.15 -12.09 -6.68
CA ALA A 405 -15.31 -12.88 -7.09
C ALA A 405 -16.47 -12.75 -6.09
N TYR A 406 -16.22 -12.89 -4.79
CA TYR A 406 -17.25 -12.70 -3.76
C TYR A 406 -17.86 -11.29 -3.80
N ARG A 407 -17.06 -10.24 -4.02
CA ARG A 407 -17.55 -8.85 -4.10
C ARG A 407 -18.41 -8.61 -5.34
N ALA A 408 -18.02 -9.19 -6.48
CA ALA A 408 -18.74 -9.07 -7.74
C ALA A 408 -20.09 -9.81 -7.74
N ASP A 409 -20.22 -10.86 -6.94
CA ASP A 409 -21.45 -11.64 -6.82
C ASP A 409 -22.59 -10.82 -6.20
N THR A 410 -23.75 -10.75 -6.86
CA THR A 410 -24.92 -10.00 -6.38
C THR A 410 -25.92 -10.87 -5.61
N PHE A 411 -25.66 -12.16 -5.45
CA PHE A 411 -26.54 -13.07 -4.71
C PHE A 411 -26.66 -12.67 -3.23
N ASP A 412 -27.87 -12.65 -2.70
CA ASP A 412 -28.23 -12.10 -1.39
C ASP A 412 -27.69 -12.96 -0.22
N LYS A 413 -27.62 -14.27 -0.41
CA LYS A 413 -27.15 -15.25 0.59
C LYS A 413 -25.71 -15.73 0.36
N LYS A 414 -24.90 -15.00 -0.43
CA LYS A 414 -23.49 -15.36 -0.64
C LYS A 414 -22.73 -15.35 0.69
N VAL A 415 -21.76 -16.26 0.84
CA VAL A 415 -20.98 -16.40 2.08
C VAL A 415 -19.48 -16.35 1.79
N ASP A 416 -18.74 -15.50 2.50
CA ASP A 416 -17.27 -15.45 2.45
C ASP A 416 -16.66 -16.31 3.56
N LEU A 417 -16.15 -17.48 3.19
CA LEU A 417 -15.33 -18.36 4.03
C LEU A 417 -13.87 -18.37 3.56
N GLY A 418 -13.47 -17.39 2.75
CA GLY A 418 -12.16 -17.32 2.13
C GLY A 418 -11.13 -16.66 3.03
N ILE A 419 -11.29 -15.36 3.28
CA ILE A 419 -10.28 -14.55 3.96
C ILE A 419 -10.27 -14.84 5.47
N GLY A 420 -9.05 -15.00 6.00
CA GLY A 420 -8.80 -15.10 7.43
C GLY A 420 -8.82 -13.74 8.13
N ALA A 421 -9.99 -13.11 8.17
CA ALA A 421 -10.23 -11.89 8.94
C ALA A 421 -11.49 -12.10 9.79
N TYR A 422 -11.40 -11.71 11.06
CA TYR A 422 -12.51 -11.87 11.98
C TYR A 422 -13.73 -11.05 11.54
N ARG A 423 -14.92 -11.61 11.77
CA ARG A 423 -16.22 -10.99 11.58
C ARG A 423 -17.07 -11.20 12.81
N ASP A 424 -17.96 -10.25 13.08
CA ASP A 424 -19.03 -10.43 14.07
C ASP A 424 -20.13 -11.37 13.56
N ASP A 425 -21.17 -11.60 14.37
CA ASP A 425 -22.29 -12.47 14.01
C ASP A 425 -23.15 -11.92 12.84
N ASN A 426 -22.90 -10.68 12.41
CA ASN A 426 -23.54 -10.06 11.24
C ASN A 426 -22.64 -10.08 10.00
N ALA A 427 -21.56 -10.86 10.01
CA ALA A 427 -20.53 -10.91 8.96
C ALA A 427 -19.86 -9.56 8.67
N LYS A 428 -19.84 -8.63 9.64
CA LYS A 428 -19.19 -7.31 9.52
C LYS A 428 -17.79 -7.32 10.15
N PRO A 429 -16.84 -6.49 9.65
CA PRO A 429 -15.58 -6.28 10.34
C PRO A 429 -15.80 -5.81 11.78
N TRP A 430 -15.16 -6.48 12.74
CA TRP A 430 -15.26 -6.12 14.15
C TRP A 430 -13.97 -5.45 14.61
N VAL A 431 -14.02 -4.13 14.81
CA VAL A 431 -12.95 -3.40 15.48
C VAL A 431 -13.10 -3.63 16.97
N LEU A 432 -12.09 -4.23 17.60
CA LEU A 432 -12.11 -4.57 19.01
C LEU A 432 -12.45 -3.35 19.87
N PRO A 433 -13.34 -3.47 20.88
CA PRO A 433 -13.61 -2.41 21.85
C PRO A 433 -12.35 -1.80 22.45
N VAL A 434 -11.35 -2.61 22.83
CA VAL A 434 -10.08 -2.08 23.38
C VAL A 434 -9.30 -1.23 22.36
N VAL A 435 -9.36 -1.59 21.08
CA VAL A 435 -8.67 -0.84 20.00
C VAL A 435 -9.33 0.50 19.77
N LYS A 436 -10.67 0.57 19.81
CA LYS A 436 -11.39 1.84 19.73
C LYS A 436 -11.01 2.76 20.89
N LYS A 437 -10.94 2.23 22.11
CA LYS A 437 -10.51 2.99 23.31
C LYS A 437 -9.08 3.52 23.14
N ALA A 438 -8.14 2.67 22.72
CA ALA A 438 -6.75 3.07 22.51
C ALA A 438 -6.59 4.11 21.38
N ASP A 439 -7.36 3.96 20.30
CA ASP A 439 -7.43 4.91 19.19
C ASP A 439 -7.97 6.28 19.65
N GLU A 440 -9.03 6.30 20.47
CA GLU A 440 -9.55 7.53 21.08
C GLU A 440 -8.55 8.19 22.04
N ILE A 441 -7.86 7.41 22.86
CA ILE A 441 -6.79 7.91 23.75
C ILE A 441 -5.70 8.60 22.92
N LEU A 442 -5.24 7.96 21.83
CA LEU A 442 -4.21 8.52 20.97
C LEU A 442 -4.67 9.76 20.22
N ARG A 443 -5.89 9.76 19.66
CA ARG A 443 -6.44 10.93 18.93
C ARG A 443 -6.63 12.15 19.83
N ASN A 444 -6.83 11.94 21.12
CA ASN A 444 -6.99 13.01 22.11
C ASN A 444 -5.68 13.43 22.78
N ASP A 445 -4.55 12.78 22.47
CA ASP A 445 -3.24 13.14 23.00
C ASP A 445 -2.67 14.36 22.26
N PRO A 446 -2.49 15.53 22.93
CA PRO A 446 -1.92 16.71 22.31
C PRO A 446 -0.47 16.53 21.85
N ALA A 447 0.25 15.50 22.32
CA ALA A 447 1.60 15.16 21.89
C ALA A 447 1.63 14.25 20.65
N LEU A 448 0.46 13.77 20.16
CA LEU A 448 0.39 12.94 18.97
C LEU A 448 0.99 13.69 17.76
N ASN A 449 1.92 13.03 17.08
CA ASN A 449 2.61 13.56 15.90
C ASN A 449 2.75 12.48 14.81
N HIS A 450 3.27 12.85 13.64
CA HIS A 450 3.55 11.91 12.55
C HIS A 450 5.04 11.86 12.20
N GLU A 451 5.90 12.11 13.19
CA GLU A 451 7.35 12.04 13.04
C GLU A 451 7.82 10.61 12.80
N TYR A 452 8.99 10.47 12.20
CA TYR A 452 9.64 9.19 12.02
C TYR A 452 9.94 8.50 13.36
N LEU A 453 9.75 7.18 13.39
CA LEU A 453 10.20 6.35 14.50
C LEU A 453 11.71 6.05 14.38
N PRO A 454 12.36 5.60 15.47
CA PRO A 454 13.66 4.94 15.37
C PRO A 454 13.62 3.80 14.34
N ILE A 455 14.76 3.48 13.72
CA ILE A 455 14.84 2.42 12.68
C ILE A 455 14.31 1.09 13.22
N ALA A 456 14.61 0.73 14.47
CA ALA A 456 14.12 -0.49 15.09
C ALA A 456 12.62 -0.46 15.48
N GLY A 457 11.97 0.71 15.35
CA GLY A 457 10.58 0.95 15.73
C GLY A 457 10.39 1.65 17.06
N LEU A 458 9.15 1.65 17.53
CA LEU A 458 8.76 2.22 18.80
C LEU A 458 9.24 1.32 19.97
N PRO A 459 10.13 1.80 20.86
CA PRO A 459 10.70 0.96 21.92
C PRO A 459 9.66 0.35 22.87
N ASP A 460 8.65 1.13 23.26
CA ASP A 460 7.60 0.67 24.18
C ASP A 460 6.73 -0.44 23.56
N PHE A 461 6.51 -0.37 22.24
CA PHE A 461 5.81 -1.42 21.50
C PHE A 461 6.66 -2.69 21.39
N THR A 462 7.91 -2.58 20.93
CA THR A 462 8.78 -3.76 20.71
C THR A 462 9.12 -4.50 22.01
N SER A 463 9.29 -3.77 23.11
CA SER A 463 9.47 -4.34 24.45
C SER A 463 8.22 -5.08 24.94
N ALA A 464 7.04 -4.46 24.81
CA ALA A 464 5.78 -5.09 25.22
C ALA A 464 5.44 -6.31 24.35
N ALA A 465 5.66 -6.23 23.04
CA ALA A 465 5.48 -7.31 22.09
C ALA A 465 6.32 -8.56 22.47
N ALA A 466 7.59 -8.35 22.84
CA ALA A 466 8.46 -9.42 23.30
C ALA A 466 7.98 -10.05 24.62
N LYS A 467 7.48 -9.25 25.58
CA LYS A 467 6.90 -9.76 26.83
C LYS A 467 5.65 -10.60 26.59
N VAL A 468 4.78 -10.19 25.67
CA VAL A 468 3.57 -10.95 25.31
C VAL A 468 3.95 -12.33 24.78
N MET A 469 4.94 -12.42 23.89
CA MET A 469 5.34 -13.72 23.35
C MET A 469 6.10 -14.56 24.38
N LEU A 470 7.18 -14.01 24.93
CA LEU A 470 8.16 -14.78 25.70
C LEU A 470 7.76 -14.98 27.16
N GLY A 471 6.79 -14.20 27.66
CA GLY A 471 6.48 -14.09 29.09
C GLY A 471 7.35 -13.02 29.76
N ALA A 472 6.76 -12.26 30.69
CA ALA A 472 7.47 -11.17 31.39
C ALA A 472 8.64 -11.69 32.25
N ASP A 473 8.58 -12.94 32.67
CA ASP A 473 9.56 -13.66 33.48
C ASP A 473 10.57 -14.48 32.65
N SER A 474 10.51 -14.40 31.32
CA SER A 474 11.38 -15.14 30.40
C SER A 474 12.87 -15.02 30.75
N PRO A 475 13.61 -16.14 30.80
CA PRO A 475 15.06 -16.09 31.03
C PRO A 475 15.79 -15.30 29.94
N ALA A 476 15.35 -15.39 28.68
CA ALA A 476 15.98 -14.65 27.58
C ALA A 476 15.86 -13.12 27.73
N LEU A 477 14.74 -12.63 28.26
CA LEU A 477 14.57 -11.20 28.54
C LEU A 477 15.44 -10.76 29.71
N LYS A 478 15.45 -11.52 30.83
CA LYS A 478 16.28 -11.23 32.01
C LYS A 478 17.77 -11.21 31.68
N GLU A 479 18.21 -12.14 30.84
CA GLU A 479 19.59 -12.30 30.39
C GLU A 479 19.97 -11.39 29.22
N LYS A 480 19.05 -10.52 28.76
CA LYS A 480 19.25 -9.58 27.64
C LYS A 480 19.71 -10.27 26.35
N ARG A 481 19.15 -11.45 26.06
CA ARG A 481 19.43 -12.27 24.87
C ARG A 481 18.50 -12.01 23.69
N VAL A 482 17.63 -11.01 23.80
CA VAL A 482 16.59 -10.72 22.81
C VAL A 482 16.83 -9.36 22.20
N THR A 483 16.77 -9.29 20.86
CA THR A 483 16.54 -8.03 20.15
C THR A 483 15.21 -8.11 19.41
N SER A 484 14.50 -6.99 19.43
CA SER A 484 13.16 -6.85 18.86
C SER A 484 13.17 -5.68 17.90
N VAL A 485 12.67 -5.92 16.69
CA VAL A 485 12.57 -4.92 15.63
C VAL A 485 11.13 -4.88 15.17
N GLN A 486 10.47 -3.73 15.26
CA GLN A 486 9.13 -3.55 14.70
C GLN A 486 9.19 -3.71 13.18
N THR A 487 8.23 -4.44 12.62
CA THR A 487 8.19 -4.79 11.20
C THR A 487 6.79 -4.56 10.61
N ILE A 488 6.66 -4.67 9.29
CA ILE A 488 5.37 -4.62 8.57
C ILE A 488 4.59 -5.92 8.82
N SER A 489 4.08 -6.05 10.05
CA SER A 489 3.40 -7.22 10.56
C SER A 489 4.23 -8.52 10.45
N GLY A 490 3.57 -9.67 10.54
CA GLY A 490 4.23 -10.99 10.42
C GLY A 490 4.90 -11.21 9.05
N THR A 491 4.33 -10.67 7.96
CA THR A 491 4.92 -10.75 6.62
C THR A 491 6.29 -10.07 6.59
N GLY A 492 6.39 -8.85 7.11
CA GLY A 492 7.66 -8.13 7.21
C GLY A 492 8.64 -8.81 8.15
N ALA A 493 8.17 -9.40 9.25
CA ALA A 493 9.02 -10.17 10.16
C ALA A 493 9.59 -11.44 9.51
N CYS A 494 8.79 -12.19 8.75
CA CYS A 494 9.26 -13.35 7.99
C CYS A 494 10.29 -12.94 6.93
N HIS A 495 10.04 -11.85 6.20
CA HIS A 495 10.95 -11.33 5.18
C HIS A 495 12.28 -10.89 5.80
N LEU A 496 12.25 -10.05 6.83
CA LEU A 496 13.46 -9.58 7.54
C LEU A 496 14.27 -10.75 8.10
N GLY A 497 13.61 -11.73 8.74
CA GLY A 497 14.27 -12.92 9.25
C GLY A 497 14.86 -13.79 8.14
N GLY A 498 14.15 -13.96 7.03
CA GLY A 498 14.64 -14.67 5.84
C GLY A 498 15.86 -14.00 5.23
N MET A 499 15.85 -12.67 5.10
CA MET A 499 16.98 -11.88 4.62
C MET A 499 18.19 -11.98 5.54
N PHE A 500 17.95 -11.92 6.85
CA PHE A 500 18.99 -12.09 7.86
C PHE A 500 19.66 -13.47 7.75
N ILE A 501 18.87 -14.54 7.72
CA ILE A 501 19.37 -15.92 7.57
C ILE A 501 20.13 -16.07 6.24
N SER A 502 19.54 -15.63 5.14
CA SER A 502 20.14 -15.71 3.79
C SER A 502 21.52 -15.05 3.71
N ARG A 503 21.71 -13.93 4.42
CA ARG A 503 22.95 -13.16 4.41
C ARG A 503 24.00 -13.71 5.37
N PHE A 504 23.61 -14.08 6.59
CA PHE A 504 24.54 -14.31 7.70
C PHE A 504 24.66 -15.76 8.17
N TYR A 505 23.68 -16.63 7.89
CA TYR A 505 23.77 -18.05 8.25
C TYR A 505 24.66 -18.79 7.23
N LYS A 506 25.74 -19.43 7.70
CA LYS A 506 26.76 -20.07 6.87
C LYS A 506 26.99 -21.54 7.26
N PRO A 507 27.01 -22.47 6.28
CA PRO A 507 26.67 -22.28 4.87
C PRO A 507 25.21 -21.83 4.71
N LYS A 508 24.87 -21.24 3.56
CA LYS A 508 23.50 -20.75 3.34
C LYS A 508 22.52 -21.92 3.49
N PRO A 509 21.54 -21.86 4.41
CA PRO A 509 20.74 -23.02 4.75
C PRO A 509 19.59 -23.20 3.75
N THR A 510 19.07 -24.42 3.71
CA THR A 510 17.71 -24.68 3.19
C THR A 510 16.72 -24.45 4.32
N ILE A 511 15.63 -23.73 4.02
CA ILE A 511 14.52 -23.57 4.96
C ILE A 511 13.45 -24.63 4.69
N TYR A 512 13.04 -25.33 5.74
CA TYR A 512 12.03 -26.38 5.71
C TYR A 512 10.67 -25.81 6.10
N LEU A 513 9.69 -25.96 5.22
CA LEU A 513 8.32 -25.51 5.41
C LEU A 513 7.40 -26.71 5.61
N SER A 514 6.37 -26.59 6.45
CA SER A 514 5.35 -27.64 6.56
C SER A 514 4.64 -27.87 5.22
N ASN A 515 4.21 -29.10 4.96
CA ASN A 515 3.35 -29.43 3.84
C ASN A 515 1.95 -29.85 4.34
N PRO A 516 0.90 -29.02 4.15
CA PRO A 516 0.93 -27.66 3.58
C PRO A 516 1.41 -26.59 4.58
N THR A 517 1.56 -25.34 4.13
CA THR A 517 1.86 -24.16 4.96
C THR A 517 1.10 -22.92 4.45
N TRP A 518 1.26 -21.76 5.09
CA TRP A 518 0.70 -20.50 4.59
C TRP A 518 1.30 -20.19 3.21
N ALA A 519 0.44 -20.03 2.21
CA ALA A 519 0.83 -19.95 0.79
C ALA A 519 1.98 -18.97 0.52
N ASN A 520 1.98 -17.82 1.21
CA ASN A 520 2.95 -16.75 1.01
C ASN A 520 4.35 -17.05 1.57
N HIS A 521 4.53 -18.06 2.44
CA HIS A 521 5.86 -18.46 2.92
C HIS A 521 6.80 -18.77 1.75
N ASN A 522 6.30 -19.46 0.72
CA ASN A 522 7.10 -19.81 -0.44
C ASN A 522 7.64 -18.57 -1.15
N GLN A 523 6.79 -17.55 -1.36
CA GLN A 523 7.20 -16.31 -2.02
C GLN A 523 8.17 -15.50 -1.16
N ILE A 524 7.87 -15.35 0.14
CA ILE A 524 8.71 -14.58 1.08
C ILE A 524 10.13 -15.15 1.13
N PHE A 525 10.29 -16.44 1.41
CA PHE A 525 11.62 -17.02 1.61
C PHE A 525 12.40 -17.19 0.30
N THR A 526 11.71 -17.45 -0.82
CA THR A 526 12.37 -17.44 -2.15
C THR A 526 12.85 -16.04 -2.51
N ASN A 527 12.05 -14.99 -2.25
CA ASN A 527 12.45 -13.60 -2.50
C ASN A 527 13.57 -13.13 -1.57
N ALA A 528 13.66 -13.69 -0.36
CA ALA A 528 14.81 -13.52 0.52
C ALA A 528 16.06 -14.31 0.05
N GLY A 529 15.93 -15.11 -1.01
CA GLY A 529 16.99 -15.88 -1.65
C GLY A 529 17.26 -17.25 -1.01
N LEU A 530 16.41 -17.76 -0.12
CA LEU A 530 16.58 -19.07 0.49
C LEU A 530 16.04 -20.19 -0.40
N SER A 531 16.71 -21.33 -0.38
CA SER A 531 16.18 -22.57 -0.96
C SER A 531 15.16 -23.19 -0.02
N ILE A 532 14.10 -23.75 -0.57
CA ILE A 532 12.97 -24.31 0.19
C ILE A 532 12.96 -25.83 0.08
N ALA A 533 12.81 -26.49 1.21
CA ALA A 533 12.40 -27.89 1.31
C ALA A 533 11.08 -27.97 2.10
N GLN A 534 10.47 -29.16 2.11
CA GLN A 534 9.21 -29.39 2.82
C GLN A 534 9.32 -30.56 3.79
N TYR A 535 8.52 -30.51 4.85
CA TYR A 535 8.31 -31.65 5.76
C TYR A 535 6.81 -31.99 5.87
N PRO A 536 6.44 -33.28 5.95
CA PRO A 536 5.05 -33.70 6.12
C PRO A 536 4.43 -33.08 7.38
N TYR A 537 3.18 -32.63 7.27
CA TYR A 537 2.47 -32.01 8.39
C TYR A 537 1.05 -32.51 8.53
N PHE A 538 0.28 -32.57 7.45
CA PHE A 538 -1.13 -32.95 7.49
C PHE A 538 -1.37 -34.28 6.80
N SER A 539 -2.04 -35.20 7.48
CA SER A 539 -2.47 -36.46 6.90
C SER A 539 -3.90 -36.33 6.36
N ALA A 540 -4.08 -36.50 5.05
CA ALA A 540 -5.41 -36.46 4.43
C ALA A 540 -6.32 -37.61 4.90
N SER A 541 -5.75 -38.75 5.31
CA SER A 541 -6.50 -39.91 5.77
C SER A 541 -7.05 -39.72 7.18
N THR A 542 -6.25 -39.16 8.09
CA THR A 542 -6.67 -38.93 9.48
C THR A 542 -7.25 -37.54 9.70
N LYS A 543 -7.05 -36.61 8.76
CA LYS A 543 -7.34 -35.17 8.87
C LYS A 543 -6.65 -34.49 10.07
N GLY A 544 -5.57 -35.10 10.56
CA GLY A 544 -4.77 -34.66 11.69
C GLY A 544 -3.28 -34.55 11.35
N LEU A 545 -2.44 -34.47 12.38
CA LEU A 545 -0.99 -34.27 12.23
C LEU A 545 -0.34 -35.56 11.71
N ASP A 546 0.39 -35.47 10.60
CA ASP A 546 1.32 -36.51 10.15
C ASP A 546 2.62 -36.41 10.94
N PHE A 547 2.53 -36.80 12.21
CA PHE A 547 3.62 -36.62 13.16
C PHE A 547 4.81 -37.54 12.86
N ASP A 548 4.57 -38.77 12.43
CA ASP A 548 5.63 -39.71 12.08
C ASP A 548 6.39 -39.25 10.83
N GLY A 549 5.68 -38.78 9.80
CA GLY A 549 6.30 -38.18 8.60
C GLY A 549 7.10 -36.92 8.92
N MET A 550 6.58 -36.06 9.81
CA MET A 550 7.30 -34.89 10.32
C MET A 550 8.61 -35.30 11.00
N LYS A 551 8.56 -36.19 12.00
CA LYS A 551 9.73 -36.62 12.76
C LYS A 551 10.81 -37.22 11.88
N LYS A 552 10.41 -38.12 10.98
CA LYS A 552 11.32 -38.74 10.03
C LYS A 552 12.05 -37.68 9.20
N THR A 553 11.33 -36.71 8.65
CA THR A 553 11.92 -35.66 7.82
C THR A 553 12.85 -34.74 8.62
N LEU A 554 12.47 -34.38 9.85
CA LEU A 554 13.33 -33.57 10.72
C LEU A 554 14.63 -34.29 11.10
N GLN A 555 14.59 -35.62 11.29
CA GLN A 555 15.77 -36.43 11.57
C GLN A 555 16.68 -36.59 10.33
N GLU A 556 16.09 -36.71 9.14
CA GLU A 556 16.80 -36.85 7.86
C GLU A 556 17.34 -35.51 7.32
N ALA A 557 16.74 -34.39 7.71
CA ALA A 557 17.19 -33.07 7.29
C ALA A 557 18.66 -32.84 7.71
N PRO A 558 19.44 -32.07 6.91
CA PRO A 558 20.82 -31.74 7.25
C PRO A 558 20.92 -31.09 8.63
N ASP A 559 22.05 -31.31 9.29
CA ASP A 559 22.37 -30.58 10.52
C ASP A 559 22.34 -29.07 10.20
N GLN A 560 21.94 -28.25 11.17
CA GLN A 560 21.83 -26.79 10.98
C GLN A 560 20.77 -26.35 9.95
N ALA A 561 19.86 -27.23 9.53
CA ALA A 561 18.71 -26.82 8.74
C ALA A 561 17.84 -25.81 9.51
N VAL A 562 17.24 -24.86 8.78
CA VAL A 562 16.27 -23.91 9.35
C VAL A 562 14.89 -24.52 9.22
N ILE A 563 14.16 -24.64 10.32
CA ILE A 563 12.80 -25.22 10.34
C ILE A 563 11.80 -24.11 10.66
N LEU A 564 10.91 -23.81 9.71
CA LEU A 564 9.81 -22.86 9.94
C LEU A 564 8.65 -23.57 10.63
N LEU A 565 8.32 -23.09 11.83
CA LEU A 565 7.30 -23.64 12.71
C LEU A 565 6.17 -22.62 12.91
N HIS A 566 4.92 -23.06 12.90
CA HIS A 566 3.79 -22.22 13.31
C HIS A 566 3.66 -22.34 14.83
N ALA A 567 3.64 -21.21 15.55
CA ALA A 567 3.62 -21.22 17.01
C ALA A 567 2.33 -21.85 17.57
N CYS A 568 1.19 -21.52 16.96
CA CYS A 568 -0.12 -22.08 17.21
C CYS A 568 -1.07 -21.79 16.03
N ALA A 569 -2.22 -22.46 16.00
CA ALA A 569 -3.26 -22.35 14.97
C ALA A 569 -2.68 -22.40 13.55
N HIS A 570 -2.03 -23.52 13.23
CA HIS A 570 -1.37 -23.75 11.96
C HIS A 570 -2.23 -23.29 10.77
N ASN A 571 -1.70 -22.37 9.97
CA ASN A 571 -2.32 -21.96 8.72
C ASN A 571 -1.69 -22.79 7.58
N PRO A 572 -2.45 -23.66 6.91
CA PRO A 572 -3.90 -23.53 6.74
C PRO A 572 -4.74 -24.61 7.45
N THR A 573 -4.12 -25.57 8.14
CA THR A 573 -4.79 -26.82 8.58
C THR A 573 -5.66 -26.68 9.82
N GLY A 574 -5.32 -25.76 10.72
CA GLY A 574 -5.89 -25.70 12.06
C GLY A 574 -5.47 -26.87 12.96
N VAL A 575 -4.44 -27.63 12.60
CA VAL A 575 -3.94 -28.77 13.40
C VAL A 575 -2.62 -28.36 14.03
N ASP A 576 -2.49 -28.48 15.35
CA ASP A 576 -1.25 -28.18 16.07
C ASP A 576 -0.71 -29.44 16.77
N PRO A 577 0.62 -29.55 16.95
CA PRO A 577 1.20 -30.57 17.83
C PRO A 577 0.77 -30.36 19.28
N THR A 578 0.56 -31.47 19.98
CA THR A 578 0.41 -31.48 21.45
C THR A 578 1.70 -31.06 22.13
N GLN A 579 1.64 -30.75 23.43
CA GLN A 579 2.84 -30.37 24.20
C GLN A 579 3.89 -31.50 24.22
N GLU A 580 3.44 -32.75 24.29
CA GLU A 580 4.30 -33.94 24.24
C GLU A 580 4.99 -34.06 22.88
N GLN A 581 4.25 -33.81 21.79
CA GLN A 581 4.82 -33.82 20.44
C GLN A 581 5.81 -32.66 20.24
N TRP A 582 5.52 -31.46 20.75
CA TRP A 582 6.45 -30.33 20.73
C TRP A 582 7.75 -30.62 21.49
N LYS A 583 7.70 -31.33 22.62
CA LYS A 583 8.90 -31.77 23.36
C LYS A 583 9.76 -32.69 22.50
N GLU A 584 9.15 -33.62 21.76
CA GLU A 584 9.86 -34.53 20.86
C GLU A 584 10.44 -33.77 19.63
N ILE A 585 9.70 -32.83 19.05
CA ILE A 585 10.21 -31.94 17.98
C ILE A 585 11.45 -31.18 18.46
N ALA A 586 11.38 -30.55 19.64
CA ALA A 586 12.52 -29.85 20.23
C ALA A 586 13.72 -30.79 20.48
N SER A 587 13.46 -32.02 20.93
CA SER A 587 14.53 -33.02 21.13
C SER A 587 15.25 -33.36 19.81
N ILE A 588 14.50 -33.60 18.73
CA ILE A 588 15.06 -33.88 17.40
C ILE A 588 15.86 -32.69 16.90
N MET A 589 15.29 -31.48 16.94
CA MET A 589 15.96 -30.27 16.46
C MET A 589 17.25 -29.99 17.22
N ARG A 590 17.28 -30.25 18.53
CA ARG A 590 18.50 -30.13 19.35
C ARG A 590 19.56 -31.14 18.92
N ALA A 591 19.19 -32.40 18.77
CA ALA A 591 20.12 -33.46 18.36
C ALA A 591 20.75 -33.17 16.99
N LYS A 592 20.00 -32.51 16.10
CA LYS A 592 20.42 -32.12 14.75
C LYS A 592 21.01 -30.71 14.65
N ASN A 593 21.15 -30.00 15.77
CA ASN A 593 21.58 -28.60 15.82
C ASN A 593 20.79 -27.70 14.83
N GLN A 594 19.50 -27.97 14.65
CA GLN A 594 18.63 -27.24 13.72
C GLN A 594 18.21 -25.90 14.31
N PHE A 595 17.95 -24.94 13.42
CA PHE A 595 17.60 -23.57 13.77
C PHE A 595 16.08 -23.35 13.67
N PRO A 596 15.37 -23.12 14.79
CA PRO A 596 13.95 -22.81 14.77
C PRO A 596 13.66 -21.40 14.24
N PHE A 597 12.67 -21.29 13.35
CA PHE A 597 12.04 -20.03 12.99
C PHE A 597 10.55 -20.16 13.29
N PHE A 598 10.04 -19.42 14.29
CA PHE A 598 8.60 -19.41 14.59
C PHE A 598 7.86 -18.31 13.84
N ASP A 599 6.73 -18.65 13.22
CA ASP A 599 5.70 -17.70 12.79
C ASP A 599 4.53 -17.74 13.78
N SER A 600 4.21 -16.59 14.37
CA SER A 600 3.13 -16.42 15.33
C SER A 600 2.21 -15.28 14.94
N ALA A 601 1.12 -15.63 14.25
CA ALA A 601 0.10 -14.69 13.81
C ALA A 601 -1.24 -14.80 14.56
N TYR A 602 -1.42 -15.81 15.41
CA TYR A 602 -2.72 -16.18 16.00
C TYR A 602 -2.70 -16.31 17.53
N GLN A 603 -1.64 -15.85 18.21
CA GLN A 603 -1.52 -15.93 19.67
C GLN A 603 -2.72 -15.28 20.37
N GLY A 604 -3.38 -16.02 21.26
CA GLY A 604 -4.59 -15.65 21.99
C GLY A 604 -5.88 -15.80 21.17
N PHE A 605 -5.77 -15.82 19.83
CA PHE A 605 -6.89 -16.00 18.92
C PHE A 605 -7.23 -17.49 18.72
N ALA A 606 -6.31 -18.40 19.04
CA ALA A 606 -6.53 -19.82 18.90
C ALA A 606 -7.29 -20.40 20.09
N SER A 607 -6.80 -20.15 21.32
CA SER A 607 -7.42 -20.69 22.53
C SER A 607 -8.14 -19.67 23.42
N GLY A 608 -8.07 -18.37 23.09
CA GLY A 608 -8.49 -17.31 24.01
C GLY A 608 -7.49 -17.01 25.14
N ASP A 609 -6.29 -17.59 25.08
CA ASP A 609 -5.25 -17.47 26.12
C ASP A 609 -3.87 -17.27 25.47
N LEU A 610 -3.23 -16.15 25.80
CA LEU A 610 -1.95 -15.75 25.21
C LEU A 610 -0.79 -16.66 25.62
N ALA A 611 -0.81 -17.20 26.84
CA ALA A 611 0.26 -18.03 27.39
C ALA A 611 0.19 -19.47 26.85
N LYS A 612 -1.02 -20.02 26.75
CA LYS A 612 -1.27 -21.33 26.15
C LYS A 612 -0.83 -21.36 24.69
N ASP A 613 -1.19 -20.31 23.93
CA ASP A 613 -0.85 -20.20 22.52
C ASP A 613 0.64 -19.92 22.26
N ALA A 614 1.38 -19.37 23.24
CA ALA A 614 2.83 -19.15 23.15
C ALA A 614 3.68 -20.29 23.73
N TRP A 615 3.06 -21.36 24.23
CA TRP A 615 3.73 -22.39 25.00
C TRP A 615 4.91 -23.03 24.27
N ALA A 616 4.75 -23.36 22.98
CA ALA A 616 5.82 -23.97 22.17
C ALA A 616 7.05 -23.05 22.06
N VAL A 617 6.83 -21.75 21.81
CA VAL A 617 7.91 -20.76 21.73
C VAL A 617 8.63 -20.63 23.07
N ARG A 618 7.88 -20.51 24.17
CA ARG A 618 8.44 -20.39 25.52
C ARG A 618 9.23 -21.63 25.92
N TYR A 619 8.72 -22.82 25.60
CA TYR A 619 9.43 -24.08 25.82
C TYR A 619 10.77 -24.10 25.07
N PHE A 620 10.83 -23.69 23.81
CA PHE A 620 12.10 -23.61 23.06
C PHE A 620 13.09 -22.62 23.70
N VAL A 621 12.61 -21.49 24.20
CA VAL A 621 13.46 -20.54 24.96
C VAL A 621 14.00 -21.17 26.24
N GLU A 622 13.16 -21.86 27.01
CA GLU A 622 13.55 -22.55 28.24
C GLU A 622 14.58 -23.64 27.99
N GLN A 623 14.46 -24.36 26.87
CA GLN A 623 15.46 -25.33 26.47
C GLN A 623 16.78 -24.64 26.02
N GLY A 624 16.80 -23.33 25.80
CA GLY A 624 17.99 -22.57 25.45
C GLY A 624 18.30 -22.54 23.95
N PHE A 625 17.29 -22.69 23.09
CA PHE A 625 17.47 -22.54 21.64
C PHE A 625 17.87 -21.11 21.25
N GLU A 626 18.76 -21.00 20.27
CA GLU A 626 18.88 -19.80 19.44
C GLU A 626 17.82 -19.87 18.34
N MET A 627 17.05 -18.79 18.11
CA MET A 627 15.92 -18.84 17.17
C MET A 627 15.47 -17.46 16.65
N CYS A 628 14.76 -17.50 15.53
CA CYS A 628 14.00 -16.38 14.98
C CYS A 628 12.52 -16.50 15.31
N LEU A 629 11.84 -15.36 15.44
CA LEU A 629 10.40 -15.30 15.69
C LEU A 629 9.76 -14.13 14.94
N ALA A 630 8.77 -14.43 14.11
CA ALA A 630 7.88 -13.47 13.48
C ALA A 630 6.57 -13.36 14.27
N GLN A 631 6.27 -12.17 14.80
CA GLN A 631 5.05 -11.90 15.55
C GLN A 631 4.15 -10.91 14.78
N SER A 632 2.88 -11.25 14.61
CA SER A 632 1.88 -10.38 13.98
C SER A 632 0.80 -9.95 14.98
N PHE A 633 0.41 -8.68 14.91
CA PHE A 633 -0.76 -8.15 15.64
C PHE A 633 -1.99 -7.93 14.75
N ALA A 634 -1.93 -8.42 13.51
CA ALA A 634 -3.01 -8.19 12.55
C ALA A 634 -4.34 -8.85 12.95
N LYS A 635 -4.28 -10.01 13.63
CA LYS A 635 -5.48 -10.82 13.95
C LYS A 635 -5.90 -10.63 15.39
N ASN A 636 -5.00 -10.85 16.34
CA ASN A 636 -5.29 -10.82 17.78
C ASN A 636 -5.66 -9.40 18.28
N LEU A 637 -5.10 -8.32 17.71
CA LEU A 637 -5.55 -6.94 17.94
C LEU A 637 -6.46 -6.42 16.82
N GLY A 638 -6.78 -7.22 15.80
CA GLY A 638 -7.56 -6.75 14.64
C GLY A 638 -6.90 -5.61 13.84
N LEU A 639 -5.59 -5.38 14.00
CA LEU A 639 -4.82 -4.33 13.32
C LEU A 639 -4.38 -4.76 11.90
N TYR A 640 -5.33 -5.29 11.12
CA TYR A 640 -5.06 -5.89 9.81
C TYR A 640 -4.35 -4.93 8.86
N GLY A 641 -4.95 -3.76 8.64
CA GLY A 641 -4.47 -2.73 7.70
C GLY A 641 -3.33 -1.87 8.26
N GLU A 642 -3.24 -1.75 9.58
CA GLU A 642 -2.21 -0.94 10.27
C GLU A 642 -0.82 -1.57 10.27
N ARG A 643 -0.74 -2.85 9.90
CA ARG A 643 0.51 -3.60 9.72
C ARG A 643 1.42 -3.65 10.95
N ALA A 644 0.86 -3.67 12.16
CA ALA A 644 1.63 -3.85 13.39
C ALA A 644 2.19 -5.27 13.51
N GLY A 645 3.48 -5.38 13.86
CA GLY A 645 4.19 -6.64 14.13
C GLY A 645 5.62 -6.42 14.57
N CYS A 646 6.26 -7.50 15.00
CA CYS A 646 7.63 -7.47 15.50
C CYS A 646 8.39 -8.72 15.04
N PHE A 647 9.66 -8.54 14.72
CA PHE A 647 10.62 -9.62 14.54
C PHE A 647 11.50 -9.69 15.79
N HIS A 648 11.69 -10.89 16.32
CA HIS A 648 12.58 -11.13 17.44
C HIS A 648 13.67 -12.11 17.05
N PHE A 649 14.89 -11.78 17.44
CA PHE A 649 16.00 -12.74 17.47
C PHE A 649 16.33 -13.04 18.93
N ILE A 650 16.47 -14.33 19.25
CA ILE A 650 16.84 -14.81 20.58
C ILE A 650 18.13 -15.60 20.44
N THR A 651 19.22 -15.15 21.07
CA THR A 651 20.49 -15.90 21.09
C THR A 651 20.44 -17.06 22.08
N SER A 652 21.24 -18.10 21.86
CA SER A 652 21.44 -19.14 22.86
C SER A 652 22.05 -18.58 24.16
N PRO A 653 21.80 -19.20 25.33
CA PRO A 653 22.51 -18.86 26.56
C PRO A 653 24.03 -19.01 26.40
N ALA A 654 24.76 -17.89 26.44
CA ALA A 654 26.21 -17.87 26.30
C ALA A 654 26.80 -16.63 27.01
N SER A 655 28.07 -16.70 27.40
CA SER A 655 28.75 -15.58 28.07
C SER A 655 28.87 -14.32 27.21
N ASP A 656 28.91 -14.49 25.88
CA ASP A 656 29.01 -13.41 24.90
C ASP A 656 27.64 -12.97 24.32
N ALA A 657 26.53 -13.53 24.85
CA ALA A 657 25.20 -13.36 24.26
C ALA A 657 24.77 -11.88 24.15
N THR A 658 25.15 -11.04 25.11
CA THR A 658 24.87 -9.59 25.07
C THR A 658 25.64 -8.88 23.94
N GLN A 659 26.91 -9.22 23.71
CA GLN A 659 27.64 -8.64 22.57
C GLN A 659 27.10 -9.18 21.25
N THR A 660 26.78 -10.48 21.19
CA THR A 660 26.27 -11.14 19.99
C THR A 660 24.92 -10.56 19.58
N ILE A 661 23.98 -10.40 20.52
CA ILE A 661 22.67 -9.81 20.21
C ILE A 661 22.77 -8.35 19.76
N SER A 662 23.73 -7.58 20.28
CA SER A 662 23.98 -6.20 19.84
C SER A 662 24.48 -6.13 18.39
N ARG A 663 25.37 -7.04 17.97
CA ARG A 663 25.80 -7.14 16.57
C ARG A 663 24.66 -7.56 15.64
N ILE A 664 23.81 -8.48 16.09
CA ILE A 664 22.63 -8.92 15.33
C ILE A 664 21.64 -7.75 15.16
N ALA A 665 21.37 -7.01 16.23
CA ALA A 665 20.47 -5.85 16.20
C ALA A 665 20.93 -4.78 15.20
N SER A 666 22.23 -4.51 15.11
CA SER A 666 22.75 -3.52 14.15
C SER A 666 22.58 -3.97 12.70
N GLN A 667 22.77 -5.26 12.40
CA GLN A 667 22.53 -5.80 11.06
C GLN A 667 21.05 -5.79 10.68
N LEU A 668 20.16 -6.13 11.61
CA LEU A 668 18.71 -6.05 11.40
C LEU A 668 18.26 -4.61 11.12
N ALA A 669 18.82 -3.63 11.84
CA ALA A 669 18.55 -2.22 11.58
C ALA A 669 19.01 -1.78 10.18
N ILE A 670 20.17 -2.25 9.70
CA ILE A 670 20.64 -1.96 8.34
C ILE A 670 19.69 -2.55 7.29
N LEU A 671 19.31 -3.82 7.44
CA LEU A 671 18.37 -4.48 6.52
C LEU A 671 17.02 -3.72 6.47
N GLN A 672 16.47 -3.37 7.64
CA GLN A 672 15.22 -2.61 7.71
C GLN A 672 15.36 -1.21 7.09
N ARG A 673 16.45 -0.50 7.36
CA ARG A 673 16.70 0.85 6.81
C ARG A 673 16.70 0.84 5.29
N SER A 674 17.26 -0.19 4.67
CA SER A 674 17.35 -0.33 3.22
C SER A 674 16.02 -0.70 2.54
N GLU A 675 15.07 -1.30 3.26
CA GLU A 675 13.82 -1.78 2.68
C GLU A 675 12.64 -0.84 2.94
N ILE A 676 12.51 -0.32 4.16
CA ILE A 676 11.36 0.50 4.57
C ILE A 676 11.73 1.77 5.32
N SER A 677 13.03 2.09 5.44
CA SER A 677 13.55 3.21 6.25
C SER A 677 13.27 3.07 7.76
N ASN A 678 12.02 3.19 8.18
CA ASN A 678 11.51 2.98 9.54
C ASN A 678 10.03 2.54 9.47
N PRO A 679 9.52 1.79 10.47
CA PRO A 679 8.21 1.16 10.38
C PRO A 679 7.04 2.11 10.71
N PRO A 680 5.79 1.79 10.30
CA PRO A 680 4.61 2.62 10.51
C PRO A 680 4.32 2.92 11.99
N ALA A 681 4.10 4.19 12.32
CA ALA A 681 3.95 4.61 13.71
C ALA A 681 2.58 4.30 14.33
N TYR A 682 1.48 4.50 13.59
CA TYR A 682 0.14 4.58 14.17
C TYR A 682 -0.34 3.26 14.79
N GLY A 683 -0.33 2.17 14.02
CA GLY A 683 -0.65 0.83 14.52
C GLY A 683 0.22 0.39 15.70
N ALA A 684 1.50 0.74 15.70
CA ALA A 684 2.41 0.42 16.80
C ALA A 684 2.11 1.23 18.05
N ARG A 685 1.68 2.49 17.93
CA ARG A 685 1.21 3.29 19.07
C ARG A 685 -0.06 2.73 19.66
N ILE A 686 -1.05 2.34 18.84
CA ILE A 686 -2.29 1.69 19.31
C ILE A 686 -1.94 0.42 20.10
N ALA A 687 -1.13 -0.45 19.52
CA ALA A 687 -0.70 -1.67 20.19
C ALA A 687 0.09 -1.34 21.47
N SER A 688 1.01 -0.37 21.43
CA SER A 688 1.79 0.06 22.61
C SER A 688 0.91 0.53 23.76
N THR A 689 -0.11 1.35 23.47
CA THR A 689 -1.08 1.85 24.45
C THR A 689 -1.83 0.71 25.13
N ILE A 690 -2.28 -0.28 24.35
CA ILE A 690 -2.99 -1.44 24.89
C ILE A 690 -2.06 -2.34 25.69
N LEU A 691 -0.87 -2.63 25.16
CA LEU A 691 0.03 -3.62 25.74
C LEU A 691 0.74 -3.15 27.01
N ASN A 692 0.82 -1.83 27.25
CA ASN A 692 1.49 -1.26 28.41
C ASN A 692 0.51 -0.70 29.48
N ASP A 693 -0.79 -0.65 29.20
CA ASP A 693 -1.81 -0.32 30.20
C ASP A 693 -2.50 -1.59 30.71
N ALA A 694 -2.46 -1.84 32.01
CA ALA A 694 -2.99 -3.08 32.59
C ALA A 694 -4.51 -3.25 32.39
N GLY A 695 -5.26 -2.14 32.40
CA GLY A 695 -6.72 -2.17 32.21
C GLY A 695 -7.09 -2.46 30.75
N LEU A 696 -6.42 -1.80 29.81
CA LEU A 696 -6.58 -2.07 28.38
C LEU A 696 -6.08 -3.48 28.02
N PHE A 697 -4.97 -3.94 28.59
CA PHE A 697 -4.48 -5.30 28.39
C PHE A 697 -5.51 -6.35 28.84
N SER A 698 -6.09 -6.19 30.03
CA SER A 698 -7.15 -7.09 30.52
C SER A 698 -8.38 -7.08 29.61
N GLN A 699 -8.81 -5.90 29.14
CA GLN A 699 -9.91 -5.78 28.19
C GLN A 699 -9.59 -6.48 26.87
N TRP A 700 -8.35 -6.39 26.40
CA TRP A 700 -7.91 -7.07 25.19
C TRP A 700 -7.99 -8.59 25.34
N GLU A 701 -7.61 -9.14 26.49
CA GLU A 701 -7.78 -10.58 26.76
C GLU A 701 -9.25 -11.01 26.77
N GLU A 702 -10.17 -10.17 27.26
CA GLU A 702 -11.61 -10.41 27.15
C GLU A 702 -12.10 -10.36 25.69
N ASP A 703 -11.61 -9.41 24.90
CA ASP A 703 -11.92 -9.31 23.47
C ASP A 703 -11.40 -10.56 22.72
N LEU A 704 -10.23 -11.08 23.08
CA LEU A 704 -9.69 -12.34 22.54
C LEU A 704 -10.57 -13.56 22.89
N ARG A 705 -11.02 -13.66 24.14
CA ARG A 705 -11.96 -14.70 24.59
C ARG A 705 -13.29 -14.61 23.86
N THR A 706 -13.77 -13.40 23.58
CA THR A 706 -14.98 -13.18 22.78
C THR A 706 -14.80 -13.71 21.34
N MET A 707 -13.69 -13.35 20.68
CA MET A 707 -13.45 -13.79 19.30
C MET A 707 -13.25 -15.30 19.18
N SER A 708 -12.41 -15.87 20.05
CA SER A 708 -12.12 -17.32 20.06
C SER A 708 -13.34 -18.13 20.45
N GLY A 709 -14.10 -17.70 21.47
CA GLY A 709 -15.35 -18.35 21.89
C GLY A 709 -16.38 -18.43 20.76
N ARG A 710 -16.62 -17.33 20.04
CA ARG A 710 -17.54 -17.34 18.88
C ARG A 710 -17.08 -18.28 17.77
N ILE A 711 -15.78 -18.35 17.50
CA ILE A 711 -15.23 -19.28 16.51
C ILE A 711 -15.47 -20.73 16.94
N GLU A 712 -15.28 -21.04 18.22
CA GLU A 712 -15.56 -22.35 18.78
C GLU A 712 -17.05 -22.71 18.67
N GLU A 713 -17.95 -21.76 18.96
CA GLU A 713 -19.39 -21.92 18.77
C GLU A 713 -19.74 -22.22 17.30
N MET A 714 -19.16 -21.51 16.35
CA MET A 714 -19.39 -21.77 14.92
C MET A 714 -18.84 -23.13 14.46
N ARG A 715 -17.73 -23.60 15.04
CA ARG A 715 -17.25 -24.98 14.82
C ARG A 715 -18.25 -26.01 15.29
N LYS A 716 -18.75 -25.86 16.52
CA LYS A 716 -19.78 -26.75 17.10
C LYS A 716 -21.06 -26.71 16.28
N ALA A 717 -21.52 -25.52 15.88
CA ALA A 717 -22.73 -25.34 15.10
C ALA A 717 -22.63 -25.98 13.71
N LEU A 718 -21.53 -25.76 12.96
CA LEU A 718 -21.35 -26.35 11.64
C LEU A 718 -21.29 -27.88 11.72
N ARG A 719 -20.50 -28.41 12.64
CA ARG A 719 -20.42 -29.87 12.86
C ARG A 719 -21.79 -30.45 13.23
N GLY A 720 -22.46 -29.85 14.21
CA GLY A 720 -23.77 -30.32 14.67
C GLY A 720 -24.81 -30.33 13.55
N LYS A 721 -24.82 -29.31 12.68
CA LYS A 721 -25.73 -29.26 11.52
C LYS A 721 -25.40 -30.32 10.47
N LEU A 722 -24.13 -30.59 10.20
CA LEU A 722 -23.73 -31.66 9.27
C LEU A 722 -24.12 -33.05 9.79
N GLU A 723 -23.96 -33.28 11.10
CA GLU A 723 -24.37 -34.52 11.78
C GLU A 723 -25.90 -34.67 11.83
N GLU A 724 -26.65 -33.60 12.12
CA GLU A 724 -28.12 -33.56 12.09
C GLU A 724 -28.68 -33.90 10.69
N LEU A 725 -28.04 -33.41 9.63
CA LEU A 725 -28.39 -33.73 8.24
C LEU A 725 -27.99 -35.16 7.82
N GLY A 726 -27.24 -35.90 8.67
CA GLY A 726 -26.70 -37.21 8.35
C GLY A 726 -25.73 -37.17 7.16
N THR A 727 -24.95 -36.09 7.05
CA THR A 727 -24.03 -35.85 5.92
C THR A 727 -22.98 -36.97 5.85
N PRO A 728 -22.76 -37.61 4.68
CA PRO A 728 -21.81 -38.72 4.56
C PRO A 728 -20.38 -38.38 5.06
N GLY A 729 -19.75 -39.33 5.74
CA GLY A 729 -18.41 -39.19 6.32
C GLY A 729 -18.40 -38.73 7.78
N THR A 730 -17.21 -38.40 8.30
CA THR A 730 -17.04 -37.87 9.67
C THR A 730 -16.61 -36.41 9.66
N TRP A 731 -17.21 -35.64 10.58
CA TRP A 731 -17.06 -34.18 10.68
C TRP A 731 -16.46 -33.71 12.02
N SER A 732 -15.96 -34.64 12.85
CA SER A 732 -15.37 -34.32 14.16
C SER A 732 -14.14 -33.41 14.08
N HIS A 733 -13.36 -33.55 13.01
CA HIS A 733 -12.19 -32.72 12.70
C HIS A 733 -12.48 -31.20 12.71
N ILE A 734 -13.72 -30.76 12.42
CA ILE A 734 -14.09 -29.33 12.49
C ILE A 734 -13.93 -28.77 13.91
N THR A 735 -14.22 -29.58 14.93
CA THR A 735 -14.10 -29.20 16.34
C THR A 735 -12.76 -29.58 16.97
N GLU A 736 -12.04 -30.55 16.39
CA GLU A 736 -10.70 -30.95 16.85
C GLU A 736 -9.61 -29.99 16.33
N GLN A 737 -9.83 -29.40 15.16
CA GLN A 737 -8.99 -28.32 14.63
C GLN A 737 -9.23 -27.01 15.40
N ILE A 738 -8.18 -26.21 15.53
CA ILE A 738 -8.14 -24.98 16.31
C ILE A 738 -7.92 -23.73 15.45
N GLY A 739 -8.12 -22.56 16.06
CA GLY A 739 -7.86 -21.26 15.41
C GLY A 739 -8.93 -20.85 14.40
N MET A 740 -8.54 -20.00 13.45
CA MET A 740 -9.49 -19.36 12.52
C MET A 740 -9.97 -20.26 11.39
N PHE A 741 -9.21 -21.32 11.06
CA PHE A 741 -9.45 -22.11 9.85
C PHE A 741 -9.81 -23.56 10.13
N SER A 742 -10.56 -24.15 9.21
CA SER A 742 -10.78 -25.60 9.18
C SER A 742 -10.46 -26.15 7.80
N PHE A 743 -9.71 -27.25 7.76
CA PHE A 743 -9.60 -28.10 6.57
C PHE A 743 -10.77 -29.07 6.57
N THR A 744 -11.76 -28.80 5.71
CA THR A 744 -13.00 -29.57 5.63
C THR A 744 -12.82 -30.97 5.03
N GLY A 745 -11.74 -31.18 4.25
CA GLY A 745 -11.54 -32.37 3.44
C GLY A 745 -12.39 -32.40 2.16
N LEU A 746 -13.11 -31.32 1.83
CA LEU A 746 -13.80 -31.19 0.56
C LEU A 746 -12.81 -31.17 -0.60
N THR A 747 -13.11 -31.93 -1.64
CA THR A 747 -12.33 -31.95 -2.89
C THR A 747 -12.50 -30.64 -3.66
N GLU A 748 -11.55 -30.29 -4.52
CA GLU A 748 -11.66 -29.08 -5.37
C GLU A 748 -12.96 -29.10 -6.21
N ALA A 749 -13.36 -30.26 -6.72
CA ALA A 749 -14.61 -30.41 -7.47
C ALA A 749 -15.84 -30.07 -6.61
N GLN A 750 -15.89 -30.54 -5.36
CA GLN A 750 -16.95 -30.21 -4.42
C GLN A 750 -16.94 -28.71 -4.07
N VAL A 751 -15.76 -28.12 -3.82
CA VAL A 751 -15.60 -26.70 -3.52
C VAL A 751 -16.12 -25.83 -4.67
N LEU A 752 -15.72 -26.13 -5.91
CA LEU A 752 -16.16 -25.37 -7.09
C LEU A 752 -17.67 -25.47 -7.30
N LYS A 753 -18.24 -26.65 -7.04
CA LYS A 753 -19.69 -26.85 -7.14
C LYS A 753 -20.45 -26.09 -6.05
N ILE A 754 -19.99 -26.14 -4.80
CA ILE A 754 -20.56 -25.35 -3.70
C ILE A 754 -20.52 -23.85 -4.03
N ARG A 755 -19.41 -23.36 -4.59
CA ARG A 755 -19.31 -21.95 -5.00
C ARG A 755 -20.31 -21.61 -6.10
N LYS A 756 -20.39 -22.44 -7.13
CA LYS A 756 -21.27 -22.23 -8.29
C LYS A 756 -22.75 -22.27 -7.92
N ASP A 757 -23.14 -23.26 -7.12
CA ASP A 757 -24.55 -23.58 -6.90
C ASP A 757 -25.12 -22.89 -5.65
N ALA A 758 -24.26 -22.58 -4.66
CA ALA A 758 -24.68 -22.04 -3.37
C ALA A 758 -23.96 -20.72 -3.01
N HIS A 759 -23.11 -20.17 -3.87
CA HIS A 759 -22.44 -18.88 -3.62
C HIS A 759 -21.65 -18.84 -2.31
N VAL A 760 -21.09 -19.99 -1.90
CA VAL A 760 -20.22 -20.09 -0.72
C VAL A 760 -18.77 -20.12 -1.19
N TYR A 761 -18.02 -19.09 -0.81
CA TYR A 761 -16.67 -18.83 -1.27
C TYR A 761 -15.66 -19.38 -0.27
N MET A 762 -14.95 -20.42 -0.68
CA MET A 762 -13.83 -20.99 0.07
C MET A 762 -12.65 -21.28 -0.85
N THR A 763 -11.48 -21.54 -0.26
CA THR A 763 -10.28 -21.87 -1.04
C THR A 763 -10.38 -23.24 -1.68
N LYS A 764 -9.72 -23.43 -2.83
CA LYS A 764 -9.81 -24.65 -3.66
C LYS A 764 -9.40 -25.94 -2.94
N ASN A 765 -8.55 -25.85 -1.92
CA ASN A 765 -8.11 -26.99 -1.12
C ASN A 765 -9.07 -27.32 0.05
N GLY A 766 -10.25 -26.70 0.10
CA GLY A 766 -11.26 -26.98 1.13
C GLY A 766 -11.01 -26.28 2.46
N ARG A 767 -10.03 -25.36 2.56
CA ARG A 767 -9.88 -24.51 3.76
C ARG A 767 -11.00 -23.48 3.82
N ILE A 768 -11.70 -23.44 4.94
CA ILE A 768 -12.69 -22.42 5.30
C ILE A 768 -12.22 -21.55 6.45
N SER A 769 -12.64 -20.28 6.47
CA SER A 769 -12.55 -19.37 7.60
C SER A 769 -13.79 -19.54 8.48
N MET A 770 -13.61 -20.09 9.70
CA MET A 770 -14.70 -20.26 10.66
C MET A 770 -15.29 -18.91 11.08
N ALA A 771 -14.51 -17.83 10.96
CA ALA A 771 -14.98 -16.50 11.26
C ALA A 771 -16.06 -15.98 10.29
N GLY A 772 -16.16 -16.52 9.08
CA GLY A 772 -17.20 -16.15 8.11
C GLY A 772 -18.56 -16.80 8.39
N LEU A 773 -18.61 -17.79 9.28
CA LEU A 773 -19.85 -18.40 9.75
C LEU A 773 -20.48 -17.54 10.84
N ASN A 774 -21.80 -17.54 10.89
CA ASN A 774 -22.62 -16.91 11.92
C ASN A 774 -23.94 -17.67 12.11
N THR A 775 -24.70 -17.29 13.13
CA THR A 775 -26.00 -17.92 13.45
C THR A 775 -26.99 -17.87 12.29
N GLY A 776 -26.90 -16.86 11.41
CA GLY A 776 -27.78 -16.68 10.25
C GLY A 776 -27.39 -17.48 9.00
N ASN A 777 -26.16 -17.98 8.88
CA ASN A 777 -25.68 -18.64 7.66
C ASN A 777 -25.17 -20.08 7.85
N VAL A 778 -24.89 -20.52 9.08
CA VAL A 778 -24.26 -21.82 9.34
C VAL A 778 -25.09 -23.00 8.82
N GLU A 779 -26.42 -22.93 8.95
CA GLU A 779 -27.32 -23.95 8.41
C GLU A 779 -27.31 -23.97 6.87
N TYR A 780 -27.30 -22.80 6.23
CA TYR A 780 -27.23 -22.70 4.78
C TYR A 780 -25.95 -23.34 4.24
N VAL A 781 -24.81 -23.04 4.87
CA VAL A 781 -23.52 -23.65 4.52
C VAL A 781 -23.55 -25.16 4.72
N ALA A 782 -24.08 -25.66 5.86
CA ALA A 782 -24.17 -27.09 6.14
C ALA A 782 -25.02 -27.83 5.08
N ARG A 783 -26.16 -27.26 4.68
CA ARG A 783 -27.03 -27.83 3.62
C ARG A 783 -26.34 -27.84 2.26
N ALA A 784 -25.59 -26.79 1.92
CA ALA A 784 -24.82 -26.74 0.67
C ALA A 784 -23.74 -27.83 0.63
N VAL A 785 -23.03 -28.02 1.74
CA VAL A 785 -22.03 -29.09 1.90
C VAL A 785 -22.69 -30.47 1.79
N ASP A 786 -23.77 -30.73 2.54
CA ASP A 786 -24.49 -32.02 2.51
C ASP A 786 -24.93 -32.39 1.09
N LYS A 787 -25.59 -31.46 0.39
CA LYS A 787 -26.05 -31.66 -0.98
C LYS A 787 -24.91 -32.10 -1.90
N VAL A 788 -23.80 -31.35 -1.91
CA VAL A 788 -22.69 -31.60 -2.84
C VAL A 788 -21.94 -32.88 -2.48
N VAL A 789 -21.76 -33.18 -1.18
CA VAL A 789 -21.15 -34.44 -0.74
C VAL A 789 -21.98 -35.64 -1.18
N ARG A 790 -23.31 -35.60 -1.06
CA ARG A 790 -24.19 -36.69 -1.51
C ARG A 790 -24.20 -36.86 -3.02
N GLU A 791 -24.21 -35.77 -3.77
CA GLU A 791 -24.20 -35.81 -5.24
C GLU A 791 -22.89 -36.40 -5.78
N THR A 792 -21.78 -36.12 -5.11
CA THR A 792 -20.46 -36.67 -5.49
C THR A 792 -20.22 -38.08 -4.99
N ALA A 793 -20.91 -38.54 -3.94
CA ALA A 793 -20.87 -39.92 -3.46
C ALA A 793 -21.74 -40.90 -4.26
N LYS A 794 -22.64 -40.40 -5.12
CA LYS A 794 -23.49 -41.21 -6.03
C LYS A 794 -22.84 -41.48 -7.38
N LEU A 795 -21.68 -40.85 -7.64
CA LEU A 795 -20.78 -41.09 -8.77
C LEU A 795 -19.65 -41.99 -8.29
#